data_AF-A0A9X1TVD3-F1
#
_entry.id   AF-A0A9X1TVD3-F1
#
_cell.length_a   1.000
_cell.length_b   1.000
_cell.length_c   1.000
_cell.angle_alpha   90.00
_cell.angle_beta   90.00
_cell.angle_gamma   90.00
#
_symmetry.space_group_name_H-M   'P 1'
#
loop_
_entity.id
_entity.type
_entity.pdbx_description
1 polymer ?
#
loop_
_entity_poly.entity_id
_entity_poly.type
_entity_poly.pdbx_seq_one_letter_code
_entity_poly.pdbx_strand_id
1 'polypeptide(L)'
;MKQLTQNLRTGETSLQEVPPPIVQPGYVLIQTHKSLISAGTERALIRFSKANPFQKAKLQPDKFLLAIRIIRSDGLISAIKSISNRLAQPIPLGYCNVGHVLEIGEGVQDIQVGDRIVSNGPHAEMVCIPRNLLAKIPANVADDQAVFTVMTSIGLNAVRLVSPSLGETVVVIGLGLIGLLTAEMLKISGCNVIGIETNEERLKVAVSRGFAAINSNLLTPEHCIKSLTNGFGADAVIIATASQSDHILSQAARLTRKRGKIVLIGTADLRIHRSDFYEKELTFQVSCSYGPGRYDAEYEQNGNDYPLAYVRWTENRNFQAVLHLMSNGLFDPSYLIGGNFPLNNFKAAYANLDAQKSIAVILDYPETCSSKRSIQLFRQSSSGNDGVIGIIGAGHYTSATLLPLLKNASIKHIVSANGLSANNLARKYNIAFCGTDYQDVLGDPEVDLVMITTRHNLHAQMACNAVKAGKHVFVEKPLAICQDELSAFTNIFQQENPTNVSVTVGFNRRFSPHVQQMKSLLGDAVMNIVITVNAGFVPQNAWIHDLQTGGGRILGEACHFIDLIAFLAGSRIESVCTNAMMPNPAATTDNASILLKCENGSTGVVNYFSNGHSDYPKERIEVHASGRTLILDNFKTLHGYGFKHFSRLKTSQNKGHREAFETLLDFVRNGGKAPIPFEDIINTTEATLAALESLKLKTWINI
;
A
#
# COMPACT_ATOMS: atom_id res chain seq x y z
N MET A 1 -10.85 -16.58 -9.70
CA MET A 1 -9.83 -17.30 -8.90
C MET A 1 -10.20 -17.26 -7.43
N LYS A 2 -9.69 -18.20 -6.62
CA LYS A 2 -9.87 -18.24 -5.17
C LYS A 2 -8.64 -17.69 -4.45
N GLN A 3 -8.88 -16.95 -3.37
CA GLN A 3 -7.84 -16.33 -2.56
C GLN A 3 -8.20 -16.37 -1.07
N LEU A 4 -7.24 -16.73 -0.22
CA LEU A 4 -7.41 -16.67 1.23
C LEU A 4 -7.21 -15.25 1.75
N THR A 5 -8.14 -14.83 2.60
CA THR A 5 -8.12 -13.50 3.20
C THR A 5 -8.49 -13.57 4.67
N GLN A 6 -8.04 -12.58 5.43
CA GLN A 6 -8.34 -12.39 6.84
C GLN A 6 -9.10 -11.10 7.05
N ASN A 7 -10.26 -11.17 7.69
CA ASN A 7 -10.98 -9.99 8.12
C ASN A 7 -10.39 -9.46 9.44
N LEU A 8 -9.76 -8.27 9.42
CA LEU A 8 -9.12 -7.70 10.61
C LEU A 8 -10.11 -7.26 11.71
N ARG A 9 -11.39 -7.09 11.36
CA ARG A 9 -12.45 -6.71 12.31
C ARG A 9 -13.02 -7.93 13.03
N THR A 10 -13.36 -9.00 12.30
CA THR A 10 -14.00 -10.20 12.88
C THR A 10 -13.00 -11.28 13.27
N GLY A 11 -11.79 -11.26 12.70
CA GLY A 11 -10.81 -12.33 12.86
C GLY A 11 -11.16 -13.60 12.09
N GLU A 12 -12.10 -13.52 11.15
CA GLU A 12 -12.49 -14.63 10.29
C GLU A 12 -11.53 -14.78 9.10
N THR A 13 -11.11 -16.02 8.86
CA THR A 13 -10.38 -16.43 7.66
C THR A 13 -11.37 -16.97 6.63
N SER A 14 -11.37 -16.42 5.43
CA SER A 14 -12.30 -16.82 4.36
C SER A 14 -11.58 -17.03 3.03
N LEU A 15 -12.10 -17.98 2.25
CA LEU A 15 -11.71 -18.22 0.88
C LEU A 15 -12.67 -17.45 -0.03
N GLN A 16 -12.17 -16.39 -0.66
CA GLN A 16 -12.97 -15.51 -1.51
C GLN A 16 -12.76 -15.83 -2.98
N GLU A 17 -13.85 -15.79 -3.75
CA GLU A 17 -13.77 -15.80 -5.21
C GLU A 17 -13.60 -14.36 -5.71
N VAL A 18 -12.44 -14.09 -6.32
CA VAL A 18 -12.01 -12.78 -6.79
C VAL A 18 -11.54 -12.84 -8.26
N PRO A 19 -11.63 -11.72 -9.01
CA PRO A 19 -11.11 -11.66 -10.37
C PRO A 19 -9.58 -11.85 -10.38
N PRO A 20 -9.00 -12.60 -11.36
CA PRO A 20 -7.55 -12.74 -11.51
C PRO A 20 -6.83 -11.40 -11.72
N PRO A 21 -5.68 -11.17 -11.06
CA PRO A 21 -4.94 -9.94 -11.24
C PRO A 21 -4.42 -9.78 -12.67
N ILE A 22 -4.26 -8.53 -13.11
CA ILE A 22 -3.63 -8.22 -14.40
C ILE A 22 -2.13 -7.98 -14.21
N VAL A 23 -1.33 -8.43 -15.20
CA VAL A 23 0.11 -8.19 -15.19
C VAL A 23 0.43 -6.71 -15.43
N GLN A 24 1.44 -6.21 -14.73
CA GLN A 24 1.93 -4.83 -14.81
C GLN A 24 3.39 -4.83 -15.27
N PRO A 25 3.93 -3.72 -15.81
CA PRO A 25 5.36 -3.60 -16.11
C PRO A 25 6.21 -3.97 -14.89
N GLY A 26 7.24 -4.80 -15.07
CA GLY A 26 8.12 -5.30 -14.00
C GLY A 26 7.55 -6.46 -13.16
N TYR A 27 6.31 -6.90 -13.44
CA TYR A 27 5.63 -7.97 -12.69
C TYR A 27 5.47 -9.24 -13.53
N VAL A 28 5.22 -10.34 -12.84
CA VAL A 28 4.96 -11.66 -13.43
C VAL A 28 3.68 -12.22 -12.84
N LEU A 29 2.77 -12.68 -13.70
CA LEU A 29 1.55 -13.39 -13.32
C LEU A 29 1.86 -14.88 -13.22
N ILE A 30 1.49 -15.48 -12.10
CA ILE A 30 1.88 -16.84 -11.71
C ILE A 30 0.61 -17.61 -11.36
N GLN A 31 0.44 -18.80 -11.92
CA GLN A 31 -0.56 -19.75 -11.44
C GLN A 31 0.05 -20.60 -10.33
N THR A 32 -0.51 -20.51 -9.14
CA THR A 32 -0.02 -21.23 -7.97
C THR A 32 -0.39 -22.70 -8.06
N HIS A 33 0.59 -23.57 -7.77
CA HIS A 33 0.39 -25.01 -7.53
C HIS A 33 0.40 -25.32 -6.04
N LYS A 34 1.29 -24.67 -5.29
CA LYS A 34 1.49 -24.93 -3.86
C LYS A 34 1.77 -23.65 -3.10
N SER A 35 1.31 -23.58 -1.85
CA SER A 35 1.69 -22.51 -0.93
C SER A 35 1.89 -23.05 0.49
N LEU A 36 2.74 -22.37 1.28
CA LEU A 36 3.14 -22.85 2.61
C LEU A 36 2.47 -22.06 3.71
N ILE A 37 1.75 -22.73 4.62
CA ILE A 37 1.25 -22.14 5.86
C ILE A 37 2.20 -22.46 7.00
N SER A 38 2.64 -21.43 7.72
CA SER A 38 3.46 -21.53 8.91
C SER A 38 2.67 -21.21 10.18
N ALA A 39 2.92 -21.98 11.25
CA ALA A 39 2.28 -21.75 12.54
C ALA A 39 2.69 -20.41 13.22
N GLY A 40 3.80 -19.78 12.83
CA GLY A 40 4.28 -18.57 13.51
C GLY A 40 3.60 -17.29 13.00
N THR A 41 3.93 -16.92 11.77
CA THR A 41 3.63 -15.60 11.18
C THR A 41 2.13 -15.39 10.98
N GLU A 42 1.41 -16.40 10.50
CA GLU A 42 -0.03 -16.27 10.26
C GLU A 42 -0.84 -16.25 11.56
N ARG A 43 -0.40 -16.99 12.58
CA ARG A 43 -1.02 -16.93 13.91
C ARG A 43 -0.88 -15.56 14.55
N ALA A 44 0.25 -14.86 14.37
CA ALA A 44 0.41 -13.50 14.87
C ALA A 44 -0.63 -12.54 14.27
N LEU A 45 -0.84 -12.62 12.95
CA LEU A 45 -1.83 -11.84 12.22
C LEU A 45 -3.27 -12.20 12.65
N ILE A 46 -3.57 -13.49 12.74
CA ILE A 46 -4.89 -13.99 13.18
C ILE A 46 -5.15 -13.56 14.63
N ARG A 47 -4.18 -13.69 15.54
CA ARG A 47 -4.28 -13.22 16.93
C ARG A 47 -4.53 -11.72 17.01
N PHE A 48 -3.81 -10.92 16.22
CA PHE A 48 -4.08 -9.49 16.13
C PHE A 48 -5.51 -9.21 15.65
N SER A 49 -5.99 -9.92 14.62
CA SER A 49 -7.34 -9.72 14.09
C SER A 49 -8.45 -10.08 15.11
N LYS A 50 -8.26 -11.13 15.90
CA LYS A 50 -9.17 -11.57 16.97
C LYS A 50 -9.08 -10.73 18.25
N ALA A 51 -8.05 -9.90 18.40
CA ALA A 51 -7.87 -9.05 19.58
C ALA A 51 -8.94 -7.95 19.67
N ASN A 52 -9.34 -7.60 20.89
CA ASN A 52 -10.26 -6.50 21.13
C ASN A 52 -9.58 -5.13 20.87
N PRO A 53 -10.33 -4.01 20.72
CA PRO A 53 -9.74 -2.71 20.39
C PRO A 53 -8.62 -2.25 21.35
N PHE A 54 -8.75 -2.53 22.64
CA PHE A 54 -7.74 -2.16 23.65
C PHE A 54 -6.46 -2.98 23.48
N GLN A 55 -6.58 -4.28 23.24
CA GLN A 55 -5.46 -5.16 22.94
C GLN A 55 -4.78 -4.78 21.61
N LYS A 56 -5.56 -4.44 20.57
CA LYS A 56 -5.02 -3.92 19.29
C LYS A 56 -4.23 -2.63 19.49
N ALA A 57 -4.74 -1.70 20.31
CA ALA A 57 -4.03 -0.49 20.67
C ALA A 57 -2.72 -0.77 21.42
N LYS A 58 -2.72 -1.74 22.34
CA LYS A 58 -1.49 -2.17 23.04
C LYS A 58 -0.46 -2.83 22.11
N LEU A 59 -0.92 -3.60 21.12
CA LEU A 59 -0.05 -4.25 20.13
C LEU A 59 0.52 -3.28 19.09
N GLN A 60 -0.16 -2.14 18.85
CA GLN A 60 0.26 -1.12 17.88
C GLN A 60 0.08 0.30 18.47
N PRO A 61 0.91 0.69 19.46
CA PRO A 61 0.76 1.97 20.16
C PRO A 61 0.88 3.18 19.21
N ASP A 62 1.74 3.12 18.20
CA ASP A 62 1.91 4.20 17.22
C ASP A 62 0.65 4.43 16.39
N LYS A 63 -0.04 3.35 15.99
CA LYS A 63 -1.31 3.43 15.25
C LYS A 63 -2.42 3.99 16.13
N PHE A 64 -2.40 3.71 17.43
CA PHE A 64 -3.32 4.30 18.40
C PHE A 64 -3.09 5.81 18.57
N LEU A 65 -1.83 6.24 18.69
CA LEU A 65 -1.49 7.67 18.72
C LEU A 65 -1.91 8.38 17.42
N LEU A 66 -1.72 7.73 16.27
CA LEU A 66 -2.22 8.25 14.99
C LEU A 66 -3.75 8.38 14.99
N ALA A 67 -4.48 7.41 15.53
CA ALA A 67 -5.94 7.49 15.65
C ALA A 67 -6.39 8.69 16.51
N ILE A 68 -5.71 8.96 17.63
CA ILE A 68 -5.98 10.14 18.47
C ILE A 68 -5.75 11.44 17.69
N ARG A 69 -4.68 11.51 16.89
CA ARG A 69 -4.41 12.70 16.04
C ARG A 69 -5.52 12.91 15.01
N ILE A 70 -5.97 11.85 14.33
CA ILE A 70 -7.09 11.93 13.36
C ILE A 70 -8.39 12.37 14.06
N ILE A 71 -8.66 11.90 15.29
CA ILE A 71 -9.81 12.36 16.08
C ILE A 71 -9.75 13.87 16.34
N ARG A 72 -8.55 14.40 16.67
CA ARG A 72 -8.36 15.84 16.93
C ARG A 72 -8.52 16.68 15.66
N SER A 73 -8.00 16.24 14.52
CA SER A 73 -8.06 17.00 13.26
C SER A 73 -9.45 16.93 12.59
N ASP A 74 -10.02 15.72 12.49
CA ASP A 74 -11.16 15.42 11.63
C ASP A 74 -12.46 15.23 12.43
N GLY A 75 -12.37 15.18 13.76
CA GLY A 75 -13.47 14.91 14.67
C GLY A 75 -13.71 13.42 14.90
N LEU A 76 -14.28 13.10 16.06
CA LEU A 76 -14.44 11.74 16.58
C LEU A 76 -15.19 10.80 15.61
N ILE A 77 -16.32 11.24 15.06
CA ILE A 77 -17.18 10.41 14.20
C ILE A 77 -16.45 10.04 12.90
N SER A 78 -15.77 11.00 12.26
CA SER A 78 -15.03 10.79 11.02
C SER A 78 -13.87 9.81 11.23
N ALA A 79 -13.12 10.00 12.32
CA ALA A 79 -12.00 9.14 12.69
C ALA A 79 -12.44 7.70 12.96
N ILE A 80 -13.50 7.49 13.75
CA ILE A 80 -14.06 6.15 14.03
C ILE A 80 -14.50 5.47 12.74
N LYS A 81 -15.17 6.20 11.83
CA LYS A 81 -15.61 5.65 10.54
C LYS A 81 -14.42 5.25 9.66
N SER A 82 -13.37 6.06 9.59
CA SER A 82 -12.14 5.78 8.84
C SER A 82 -11.40 4.54 9.37
N ILE A 83 -11.22 4.45 10.69
CA ILE A 83 -10.59 3.30 11.35
C ILE A 83 -11.42 2.03 11.14
N SER A 84 -12.73 2.12 11.35
CA SER A 84 -13.66 0.99 11.15
C SER A 84 -13.63 0.49 9.71
N ASN A 85 -13.65 1.39 8.72
CA ASN A 85 -13.53 1.03 7.31
C ASN A 85 -12.19 0.32 7.01
N ARG A 86 -11.08 0.79 7.58
CA ARG A 86 -9.76 0.17 7.40
C ARG A 86 -9.68 -1.22 8.03
N LEU A 87 -10.25 -1.41 9.22
CA LEU A 87 -10.31 -2.72 9.88
C LEU A 87 -11.27 -3.69 9.20
N ALA A 88 -12.29 -3.20 8.51
CA ALA A 88 -13.23 -4.04 7.77
C ALA A 88 -12.67 -4.55 6.44
N GLN A 89 -11.61 -3.96 5.90
CA GLN A 89 -10.98 -4.42 4.67
C GLN A 89 -10.25 -5.76 4.90
N PRO A 90 -10.61 -6.83 4.18
CA PRO A 90 -9.90 -8.09 4.23
C PRO A 90 -8.48 -7.92 3.71
N ILE A 91 -7.52 -8.50 4.43
CA ILE A 91 -6.12 -8.55 4.00
C ILE A 91 -5.81 -9.93 3.40
N PRO A 92 -5.00 -10.00 2.34
CA PRO A 92 -4.57 -11.27 1.80
C PRO A 92 -3.68 -12.01 2.81
N LEU A 93 -3.83 -13.34 2.89
CA LEU A 93 -2.94 -14.22 3.66
C LEU A 93 -1.89 -14.84 2.74
N GLY A 94 -0.78 -15.29 3.31
CA GLY A 94 0.31 -15.97 2.59
C GLY A 94 1.47 -15.05 2.18
N TYR A 95 2.58 -15.69 1.88
CA TYR A 95 3.90 -15.07 1.64
C TYR A 95 4.87 -15.99 0.87
N CYS A 96 4.41 -17.17 0.44
CA CYS A 96 5.23 -18.09 -0.31
C CYS A 96 4.34 -19.01 -1.13
N ASN A 97 4.55 -19.01 -2.43
CA ASN A 97 3.90 -19.91 -3.35
C ASN A 97 4.89 -20.42 -4.40
N VAL A 98 4.61 -21.60 -4.93
CA VAL A 98 5.27 -22.21 -6.06
C VAL A 98 4.23 -22.36 -7.16
N GLY A 99 4.63 -22.06 -8.39
CA GLY A 99 3.73 -22.07 -9.53
C GLY A 99 4.46 -21.99 -10.86
N HIS A 100 3.69 -21.83 -11.93
CA HIS A 100 4.21 -21.57 -13.26
C HIS A 100 3.82 -20.18 -13.75
N VAL A 101 4.67 -19.60 -14.58
CA VAL A 101 4.43 -18.28 -15.17
C VAL A 101 3.33 -18.36 -16.24
N LEU A 102 2.31 -17.50 -16.12
CA LEU A 102 1.23 -17.34 -17.09
C LEU A 102 1.47 -16.17 -18.05
N GLU A 103 1.81 -15.01 -17.49
CA GLU A 103 2.01 -13.77 -18.25
C GLU A 103 3.20 -12.99 -17.66
N ILE A 104 3.88 -12.23 -18.51
CA ILE A 104 5.07 -11.45 -18.14
C ILE A 104 4.81 -9.99 -18.50
N GLY A 105 5.07 -9.11 -17.55
CA GLY A 105 4.99 -7.67 -17.73
C GLY A 105 6.20 -7.13 -18.49
N GLU A 106 5.99 -5.99 -19.16
CA GLU A 106 7.07 -5.26 -19.83
C GLU A 106 8.27 -5.02 -18.90
N GLY A 107 9.49 -5.15 -19.42
CA GLY A 107 10.74 -4.96 -18.68
C GLY A 107 11.29 -6.22 -17.99
N VAL A 108 10.53 -7.31 -17.88
CA VAL A 108 11.03 -8.59 -17.37
C VAL A 108 11.60 -9.42 -18.52
N GLN A 109 12.91 -9.69 -18.49
CA GLN A 109 13.63 -10.30 -19.62
C GLN A 109 14.15 -11.72 -19.36
N ASP A 110 14.31 -12.10 -18.10
CA ASP A 110 15.03 -13.32 -17.72
C ASP A 110 14.11 -14.47 -17.26
N ILE A 111 12.80 -14.23 -17.27
CA ILE A 111 11.73 -15.20 -17.00
C ILE A 111 10.96 -15.47 -18.29
N GLN A 112 10.43 -16.68 -18.45
CA GLN A 112 9.63 -17.11 -19.60
C GLN A 112 8.29 -17.71 -19.13
N VAL A 113 7.26 -17.59 -19.98
CA VAL A 113 5.97 -18.25 -19.74
C VAL A 113 6.19 -19.75 -19.64
N GLY A 114 5.59 -20.38 -18.62
CA GLY A 114 5.78 -21.80 -18.29
C GLY A 114 6.94 -22.08 -17.32
N ASP A 115 7.82 -21.11 -17.01
CA ASP A 115 8.88 -21.32 -16.00
C ASP A 115 8.29 -21.71 -14.64
N ARG A 116 8.88 -22.72 -13.99
CA ARG A 116 8.60 -23.07 -12.59
C ARG A 116 9.29 -22.07 -11.68
N ILE A 117 8.54 -21.40 -10.82
CA ILE A 117 9.05 -20.33 -9.97
C ILE A 117 8.50 -20.43 -8.55
N VAL A 118 9.29 -19.95 -7.60
CA VAL A 118 8.85 -19.64 -6.23
C VAL A 118 8.71 -18.13 -6.08
N SER A 119 7.70 -17.66 -5.38
CA SER A 119 7.47 -16.22 -5.18
C SER A 119 6.96 -15.88 -3.79
N ASN A 120 7.25 -14.66 -3.35
CA ASN A 120 6.65 -14.07 -2.16
C ASN A 120 5.27 -13.47 -2.49
N GLY A 121 4.29 -14.34 -2.70
CA GLY A 121 2.90 -13.96 -2.96
C GLY A 121 1.91 -14.58 -1.98
N PRO A 122 0.66 -14.07 -1.98
CA PRO A 122 -0.40 -14.56 -1.09
C PRO A 122 -0.86 -15.98 -1.46
N HIS A 123 -1.61 -16.61 -0.55
CA HIS A 123 -2.32 -17.87 -0.74
C HIS A 123 -3.50 -17.65 -1.69
N ALA A 124 -3.24 -17.81 -2.97
CA ALA A 124 -4.20 -17.56 -4.03
C ALA A 124 -3.90 -18.42 -5.26
N GLU A 125 -4.95 -18.80 -6.00
CA GLU A 125 -4.84 -19.58 -7.24
C GLU A 125 -3.97 -18.89 -8.31
N MET A 126 -3.97 -17.56 -8.34
CA MET A 126 -3.07 -16.77 -9.19
C MET A 126 -2.52 -15.58 -8.40
N VAL A 127 -1.26 -15.23 -8.64
CA VAL A 127 -0.60 -14.09 -8.00
C VAL A 127 0.18 -13.27 -9.04
N CYS A 128 0.16 -11.95 -8.90
CA CYS A 128 0.95 -11.04 -9.74
C CYS A 128 2.03 -10.41 -8.86
N ILE A 129 3.29 -10.76 -9.11
CA ILE A 129 4.41 -10.50 -8.20
C ILE A 129 5.54 -9.76 -8.94
N PRO A 130 6.18 -8.75 -8.33
CA PRO A 130 7.33 -8.09 -8.93
C PRO A 130 8.49 -9.07 -9.18
N ARG A 131 9.25 -8.82 -10.24
CA ARG A 131 10.36 -9.70 -10.64
C ARG A 131 11.34 -9.98 -9.49
N ASN A 132 11.71 -9.00 -8.68
CA ASN A 132 12.71 -9.21 -7.62
C ASN A 132 12.22 -10.07 -6.45
N LEU A 133 10.90 -10.34 -6.36
CA LEU A 133 10.27 -11.16 -5.31
C LEU A 133 9.97 -12.61 -5.76
N LEU A 134 10.61 -13.10 -6.82
CA LEU A 134 10.49 -14.47 -7.31
C LEU A 134 11.81 -15.06 -7.82
N ALA A 135 11.95 -16.39 -7.85
CA ALA A 135 13.13 -17.07 -8.39
C ALA A 135 12.74 -18.35 -9.14
N LYS A 136 13.50 -18.70 -10.19
CA LYS A 136 13.30 -19.96 -10.94
C LYS A 136 13.68 -21.16 -10.10
N ILE A 137 12.84 -22.19 -10.12
CA ILE A 137 13.06 -23.45 -9.42
C ILE A 137 13.90 -24.38 -10.31
N PRO A 138 15.03 -24.91 -9.83
CA PRO A 138 15.81 -25.90 -10.57
C PRO A 138 14.99 -27.16 -10.87
N ALA A 139 15.24 -27.80 -12.02
CA ALA A 139 14.43 -28.94 -12.49
C ALA A 139 14.36 -30.11 -11.50
N ASN A 140 15.44 -30.34 -10.75
CA ASN A 140 15.58 -31.42 -9.78
C ASN A 140 15.07 -31.08 -8.37
N VAL A 141 14.56 -29.87 -8.12
CA VAL A 141 13.96 -29.50 -6.84
C VAL A 141 12.45 -29.69 -6.90
N ALA A 142 11.88 -30.46 -5.98
CA ALA A 142 10.43 -30.71 -5.91
C ALA A 142 9.67 -29.46 -5.41
N ASP A 143 8.43 -29.26 -5.85
CA ASP A 143 7.62 -28.10 -5.43
C ASP A 143 7.39 -28.06 -3.90
N ASP A 144 7.24 -29.23 -3.27
CA ASP A 144 7.08 -29.38 -1.82
C ASP A 144 8.31 -28.89 -1.04
N GLN A 145 9.51 -28.96 -1.65
CA GLN A 145 10.73 -28.40 -1.09
C GLN A 145 10.84 -26.91 -1.40
N ALA A 146 10.64 -26.55 -2.67
CA ALA A 146 10.81 -25.18 -3.16
C ALA A 146 9.91 -24.17 -2.42
N VAL A 147 8.72 -24.58 -1.96
CA VAL A 147 7.80 -23.71 -1.21
C VAL A 147 8.34 -23.26 0.16
N PHE A 148 9.46 -23.81 0.64
CA PHE A 148 10.16 -23.31 1.83
C PHE A 148 11.17 -22.20 1.55
N THR A 149 11.41 -21.83 0.29
CA THR A 149 12.49 -20.92 -0.11
C THR A 149 12.42 -19.56 0.56
N VAL A 150 11.26 -18.90 0.51
CA VAL A 150 11.06 -17.56 1.08
C VAL A 150 11.29 -17.57 2.59
N MET A 151 10.78 -18.60 3.27
CA MET A 151 10.92 -18.75 4.73
C MET A 151 12.35 -19.08 5.16
N THR A 152 13.02 -19.97 4.42
CA THR A 152 14.41 -20.33 4.68
C THR A 152 15.33 -19.12 4.50
N SER A 153 15.00 -18.25 3.54
CA SER A 153 15.76 -17.02 3.27
C SER A 153 15.75 -16.02 4.43
N ILE A 154 14.71 -16.06 5.27
CA ILE A 154 14.67 -15.27 6.52
C ILE A 154 15.75 -15.76 7.50
N GLY A 155 15.86 -17.08 7.68
CA GLY A 155 16.90 -17.70 8.49
C GLY A 155 18.30 -17.47 7.92
N LEU A 156 18.45 -17.65 6.60
CA LEU A 156 19.73 -17.41 5.90
C LEU A 156 20.21 -15.97 6.06
N ASN A 157 19.32 -14.99 5.98
CA ASN A 157 19.70 -13.59 6.21
C ASN A 157 20.21 -13.37 7.64
N ALA A 158 19.61 -14.02 8.65
CA ALA A 158 20.11 -13.94 10.01
C ALA A 158 21.50 -14.55 10.17
N VAL A 159 21.77 -15.68 9.50
CA VAL A 159 23.12 -16.27 9.45
C VAL A 159 24.12 -15.29 8.83
N ARG A 160 23.74 -14.57 7.77
CA ARG A 160 24.60 -13.54 7.15
C ARG A 160 24.89 -12.36 8.06
N LEU A 161 23.93 -11.95 8.91
CA LEU A 161 24.14 -10.91 9.91
C LEU A 161 25.05 -11.37 11.06
N VAL A 162 24.89 -12.61 11.51
CA VAL A 162 25.84 -13.23 12.44
C VAL A 162 27.24 -13.30 11.81
N SER A 163 27.30 -13.63 10.51
CA SER A 163 28.54 -13.85 9.75
C SER A 163 29.49 -14.81 10.49
N PRO A 164 29.04 -16.05 10.80
CA PRO A 164 29.83 -16.96 11.60
C PRO A 164 31.03 -17.53 10.84
N SER A 165 32.02 -17.99 11.59
CA SER A 165 33.18 -18.76 11.09
C SER A 165 33.00 -20.26 11.33
N LEU A 166 33.72 -21.08 10.56
CA LEU A 166 33.69 -22.54 10.69
C LEU A 166 34.02 -22.97 12.13
N GLY A 167 33.16 -23.81 12.71
CA GLY A 167 33.32 -24.35 14.06
C GLY A 167 32.78 -23.47 15.19
N GLU A 168 32.32 -22.24 14.92
CA GLU A 168 31.68 -21.40 15.94
C GLU A 168 30.38 -22.03 16.46
N THR A 169 30.09 -21.81 17.74
CA THR A 169 28.88 -22.30 18.40
C THR A 169 27.80 -21.23 18.39
N VAL A 170 26.66 -21.53 17.78
CA VAL A 170 25.52 -20.62 17.67
C VAL A 170 24.29 -21.21 18.33
N VAL A 171 23.67 -20.43 19.20
CA VAL A 171 22.43 -20.82 19.88
C VAL A 171 21.22 -20.26 19.14
N VAL A 172 20.19 -21.08 18.94
CA VAL A 172 18.90 -20.64 18.37
C VAL A 172 17.81 -20.75 19.44
N ILE A 173 17.27 -19.61 19.87
CA ILE A 173 16.16 -19.54 20.82
C ILE A 173 14.83 -19.57 20.06
N GLY A 174 14.05 -20.62 20.30
CA GLY A 174 12.78 -20.91 19.63
C GLY A 174 12.98 -21.79 18.41
N LEU A 175 12.54 -23.04 18.47
CA LEU A 175 12.67 -24.04 17.39
C LEU A 175 11.35 -24.25 16.65
N GLY A 176 10.64 -23.15 16.39
CA GLY A 176 9.54 -23.14 15.41
C GLY A 176 10.08 -23.29 13.98
N LEU A 177 9.23 -23.04 12.98
CA LEU A 177 9.61 -23.18 11.56
C LEU A 177 10.89 -22.41 11.22
N ILE A 178 10.90 -21.09 11.47
CA ILE A 178 12.06 -20.24 11.17
C ILE A 178 13.29 -20.65 11.98
N GLY A 179 13.11 -21.01 13.25
CA GLY A 179 14.21 -21.45 14.11
C GLY A 179 14.90 -22.71 13.58
N LEU A 180 14.12 -23.72 13.19
CA LEU A 180 14.66 -24.96 12.61
C LEU A 180 15.33 -24.72 11.26
N LEU A 181 14.72 -23.91 10.38
CA LEU A 181 15.34 -23.53 9.11
C LEU A 181 16.66 -22.77 9.33
N THR A 182 16.70 -21.88 10.32
CA THR A 182 17.92 -21.14 10.68
C THR A 182 19.01 -22.08 11.23
N ALA A 183 18.63 -23.05 12.06
CA ALA A 183 19.54 -24.07 12.57
C ALA A 183 20.17 -24.90 11.45
N GLU A 184 19.39 -25.31 10.44
CA GLU A 184 19.91 -25.98 9.25
C GLU A 184 20.90 -25.08 8.48
N MET A 185 20.58 -23.81 8.26
CA MET A 185 21.48 -22.87 7.57
C MET A 185 22.80 -22.65 8.32
N LEU A 186 22.76 -22.59 9.65
CA LEU A 186 23.95 -22.50 10.50
C LEU A 186 24.82 -23.76 10.40
N LYS A 187 24.20 -24.95 10.43
CA LYS A 187 24.91 -26.23 10.29
C LYS A 187 25.57 -26.36 8.92
N ILE A 188 24.87 -25.97 7.84
CA ILE A 188 25.43 -25.90 6.48
C ILE A 188 26.59 -24.91 6.41
N SER A 189 26.54 -23.83 7.19
CA SER A 189 27.63 -22.85 7.32
C SER A 189 28.80 -23.36 8.19
N GLY A 190 28.73 -24.60 8.71
CA GLY A 190 29.77 -25.23 9.49
C GLY A 190 29.77 -24.87 10.99
N CYS A 191 28.66 -24.35 11.52
CA CYS A 191 28.54 -24.01 12.93
C CYS A 191 28.11 -25.23 13.78
N ASN A 192 28.51 -25.22 15.06
CA ASN A 192 27.91 -26.06 16.09
C ASN A 192 26.62 -25.42 16.58
N VAL A 193 25.47 -26.07 16.38
CA VAL A 193 24.16 -25.46 16.65
C VAL A 193 23.53 -26.06 17.90
N ILE A 194 23.09 -25.17 18.81
CA ILE A 194 22.35 -25.55 20.02
C ILE A 194 20.97 -24.86 20.00
N GLY A 195 19.91 -25.64 19.96
CA GLY A 195 18.53 -25.16 19.99
C GLY A 195 17.97 -25.07 21.41
N ILE A 196 17.22 -24.01 21.70
CA ILE A 196 16.45 -23.85 22.94
C ILE A 196 14.96 -23.78 22.60
N GLU A 197 14.15 -24.66 23.17
CA GLU A 197 12.70 -24.70 22.94
C GLU A 197 11.98 -25.30 24.16
N THR A 198 10.70 -25.00 24.28
CA THR A 198 9.80 -25.49 25.34
C THR A 198 8.93 -26.67 24.91
N ASN A 199 8.65 -26.78 23.61
CA ASN A 199 7.85 -27.85 23.03
C ASN A 199 8.71 -29.09 22.73
N GLU A 200 8.37 -30.22 23.35
CA GLU A 200 9.12 -31.47 23.24
C GLU A 200 9.14 -32.08 21.84
N GLU A 201 8.05 -31.97 21.08
CA GLU A 201 8.00 -32.51 19.72
C GLU A 201 8.97 -31.79 18.78
N ARG A 202 9.08 -30.47 18.92
CA ARG A 202 10.07 -29.68 18.17
C ARG A 202 11.51 -29.99 18.58
N LEU A 203 11.75 -30.27 19.87
CA LEU A 203 13.05 -30.73 20.34
C LEU A 203 13.42 -32.08 19.74
N LYS A 204 12.48 -33.03 19.66
CA LYS A 204 12.69 -34.33 18.98
C LYS A 204 13.07 -34.15 17.51
N VAL A 205 12.38 -33.23 16.81
CA VAL A 205 12.74 -32.87 15.43
C VAL A 205 14.15 -32.28 15.37
N ALA A 206 14.52 -31.38 16.28
CA ALA A 206 15.86 -30.80 16.27
C ALA A 206 16.97 -31.86 16.51
N VAL A 207 16.73 -32.79 17.44
CA VAL A 207 17.67 -33.89 17.73
C VAL A 207 17.80 -34.84 16.55
N SER A 208 16.71 -35.18 15.84
CA SER A 208 16.77 -36.05 14.66
C SER A 208 17.54 -35.44 13.49
N ARG A 209 17.69 -34.10 13.47
CA ARG A 209 18.53 -33.35 12.53
C ARG A 209 19.97 -33.17 13.00
N GLY A 210 20.31 -33.69 14.19
CA GLY A 210 21.66 -33.66 14.75
C GLY A 210 22.03 -32.34 15.44
N PHE A 211 21.04 -31.57 15.91
CA PHE A 211 21.29 -30.40 16.76
C PHE A 211 21.30 -30.81 18.23
N ALA A 212 22.15 -30.17 19.04
CA ALA A 212 21.98 -30.20 20.48
C ALA A 212 20.71 -29.41 20.84
N ALA A 213 19.89 -29.93 21.76
CA ALA A 213 18.58 -29.34 22.05
C ALA A 213 18.36 -29.25 23.57
N ILE A 214 17.91 -28.10 24.05
CA ILE A 214 17.69 -27.80 25.47
C ILE A 214 16.22 -27.47 25.69
N ASN A 215 15.57 -28.22 26.59
CA ASN A 215 14.24 -27.87 27.09
C ASN A 215 14.34 -26.82 28.20
N SER A 216 13.99 -25.57 27.91
CA SER A 216 14.09 -24.47 28.88
C SER A 216 13.06 -24.51 30.01
N ASN A 217 12.07 -25.42 29.96
CA ASN A 217 11.16 -25.67 31.08
C ASN A 217 11.77 -26.61 32.13
N LEU A 218 12.74 -27.43 31.73
CA LEU A 218 13.31 -28.49 32.57
C LEU A 218 14.73 -28.16 33.05
N LEU A 219 15.48 -27.44 32.23
CA LEU A 219 16.89 -27.13 32.47
C LEU A 219 17.13 -25.63 32.39
N THR A 220 18.13 -25.15 33.13
CA THR A 220 18.64 -23.78 33.05
C THR A 220 19.55 -23.64 31.81
N PRO A 221 19.14 -22.95 30.73
CA PRO A 221 19.89 -22.93 29.49
C PRO A 221 21.32 -22.39 29.67
N GLU A 222 21.53 -21.42 30.56
CA GLU A 222 22.83 -20.83 30.85
C GLU A 222 23.85 -21.85 31.37
N HIS A 223 23.43 -22.80 32.19
CA HIS A 223 24.30 -23.86 32.70
C HIS A 223 24.62 -24.88 31.61
N CYS A 224 23.61 -25.28 30.83
CA CYS A 224 23.77 -26.21 29.71
C CYS A 224 24.72 -25.64 28.64
N ILE A 225 24.52 -24.39 28.23
CA ILE A 225 25.39 -23.74 27.24
C ILE A 225 26.81 -23.64 27.77
N LYS A 226 27.03 -23.24 29.03
CA LYS A 226 28.38 -23.24 29.61
C LYS A 226 29.01 -24.63 29.57
N SER A 227 28.28 -25.69 29.90
CA SER A 227 28.80 -27.06 29.83
C SER A 227 29.17 -27.47 28.40
N LEU A 228 28.34 -27.10 27.42
CA LEU A 228 28.55 -27.44 26.00
C LEU A 228 29.62 -26.59 25.31
N THR A 229 30.00 -25.46 25.92
CA THR A 229 30.95 -24.48 25.37
C THR A 229 32.19 -24.29 26.24
N ASN A 230 32.53 -25.28 27.08
CA ASN A 230 33.70 -25.23 27.98
C ASN A 230 33.77 -23.97 28.86
N GLY A 231 32.61 -23.44 29.26
CA GLY A 231 32.46 -22.26 30.10
C GLY A 231 32.47 -20.92 29.36
N PHE A 232 32.74 -20.89 28.06
CA PHE A 232 32.89 -19.64 27.30
C PHE A 232 31.56 -18.96 26.94
N GLY A 233 30.50 -19.74 26.71
CA GLY A 233 29.26 -19.26 26.10
C GLY A 233 29.27 -19.36 24.58
N ALA A 234 28.15 -19.03 23.94
CA ALA A 234 27.99 -19.11 22.49
C ALA A 234 28.63 -17.91 21.77
N ASP A 235 29.21 -18.14 20.59
CA ASP A 235 29.74 -17.08 19.71
C ASP A 235 28.65 -16.12 19.24
N ALA A 236 27.46 -16.68 18.97
CA ALA A 236 26.28 -15.90 18.65
C ALA A 236 24.99 -16.56 19.18
N VAL A 237 23.97 -15.73 19.34
CA VAL A 237 22.61 -16.16 19.67
C VAL A 237 21.62 -15.58 18.66
N ILE A 238 20.79 -16.43 18.07
CA ILE A 238 19.67 -16.02 17.22
C ILE A 238 18.36 -16.21 17.97
N ILE A 239 17.56 -15.16 18.04
CA ILE A 239 16.25 -15.16 18.66
C ILE A 239 15.19 -15.32 17.56
N ALA A 240 14.60 -16.51 17.47
CA ALA A 240 13.58 -16.89 16.48
C ALA A 240 12.18 -17.13 17.10
N THR A 241 11.97 -16.63 18.33
CA THR A 241 10.68 -16.73 19.04
C THR A 241 9.90 -15.41 19.03
N ALA A 242 8.59 -15.50 19.23
CA ALA A 242 7.72 -14.37 19.51
C ALA A 242 7.41 -14.32 21.01
N SER A 243 7.95 -13.32 21.71
CA SER A 243 7.73 -13.13 23.16
C SER A 243 7.42 -11.68 23.49
N GLN A 244 6.59 -11.46 24.50
CA GLN A 244 6.33 -10.12 25.06
C GLN A 244 7.17 -9.85 26.31
N SER A 245 8.06 -10.77 26.68
CA SER A 245 8.94 -10.62 27.85
C SER A 245 10.29 -10.02 27.43
N ASP A 246 10.76 -9.06 28.22
CA ASP A 246 12.10 -8.47 28.14
C ASP A 246 13.21 -9.46 28.55
N HIS A 247 12.87 -10.55 29.25
CA HIS A 247 13.83 -11.56 29.69
C HIS A 247 14.52 -12.31 28.56
N ILE A 248 13.92 -12.40 27.37
CA ILE A 248 14.52 -13.16 26.24
C ILE A 248 15.82 -12.51 25.76
N LEU A 249 15.87 -11.17 25.71
CA LEU A 249 17.08 -10.47 25.27
C LEU A 249 18.19 -10.55 26.32
N SER A 250 17.84 -10.41 27.61
CA SER A 250 18.77 -10.65 28.72
C SER A 250 19.29 -12.08 28.77
N GLN A 251 18.42 -13.07 28.54
CA GLN A 251 18.83 -14.47 28.44
C GLN A 251 19.81 -14.66 27.28
N ALA A 252 19.50 -14.16 26.08
CA ALA A 252 20.42 -14.21 24.94
C ALA A 252 21.78 -13.58 25.29
N ALA A 253 21.80 -12.43 25.96
CA ALA A 253 23.03 -11.79 26.42
C ALA A 253 23.82 -12.64 27.43
N ARG A 254 23.14 -13.36 28.32
CA ARG A 254 23.80 -14.27 29.29
C ARG A 254 24.39 -15.51 28.62
N LEU A 255 23.73 -16.05 27.60
CA LEU A 255 24.19 -17.21 26.83
C LEU A 255 25.37 -16.87 25.90
N THR A 256 25.47 -15.62 25.46
CA THR A 256 26.50 -15.14 24.54
C THR A 256 27.84 -14.93 25.27
N ARG A 257 28.96 -15.31 24.64
CA ARG A 257 30.31 -15.03 25.16
C ARG A 257 30.66 -13.54 25.07
N LYS A 258 31.80 -13.14 25.65
CA LYS A 258 32.34 -11.79 25.44
C LYS A 258 32.59 -11.53 23.94
N ARG A 259 32.19 -10.35 23.46
CA ARG A 259 32.23 -9.88 22.07
C ARG A 259 31.42 -10.73 21.09
N GLY A 260 30.46 -11.50 21.59
CA GLY A 260 29.54 -12.25 20.73
C GLY A 260 28.41 -11.38 20.18
N LYS A 261 27.63 -11.98 19.27
CA LYS A 261 26.57 -11.29 18.51
C LYS A 261 25.19 -11.85 18.85
N ILE A 262 24.20 -10.98 18.86
CA ILE A 262 22.79 -11.35 19.04
C ILE A 262 21.99 -10.83 17.85
N VAL A 263 21.27 -11.73 17.17
CA VAL A 263 20.39 -11.37 16.04
C VAL A 263 18.94 -11.75 16.36
N LEU A 264 18.03 -10.79 16.23
CA LEU A 264 16.59 -11.02 16.38
C LEU A 264 15.93 -11.18 15.01
N ILE A 265 15.23 -12.30 14.79
CA ILE A 265 14.36 -12.52 13.63
C ILE A 265 12.88 -12.36 14.00
N GLY A 266 12.51 -12.78 15.21
CA GLY A 266 11.14 -12.74 15.71
C GLY A 266 10.72 -11.38 16.26
N THR A 267 9.63 -11.37 17.02
CA THR A 267 9.17 -10.20 17.76
C THR A 267 9.47 -10.37 19.24
N ALA A 268 10.25 -9.46 19.81
CA ALA A 268 10.58 -9.44 21.23
C ALA A 268 10.49 -8.01 21.77
N ASP A 269 10.29 -7.87 23.09
CA ASP A 269 10.53 -6.58 23.74
C ASP A 269 12.04 -6.26 23.67
N LEU A 270 12.38 -5.04 23.27
CA LEU A 270 13.75 -4.60 22.98
C LEU A 270 14.38 -3.82 24.14
N ARG A 271 13.87 -3.98 25.36
CA ARG A 271 14.46 -3.35 26.54
C ARG A 271 15.85 -3.95 26.82
N ILE A 272 16.89 -3.21 26.44
CA ILE A 272 18.29 -3.60 26.66
C ILE A 272 18.72 -3.23 28.08
N HIS A 273 19.17 -4.22 28.85
CA HIS A 273 19.82 -4.00 30.14
C HIS A 273 21.31 -3.71 29.94
N ARG A 274 21.75 -2.52 30.34
CA ARG A 274 23.14 -2.07 30.13
C ARG A 274 24.17 -3.04 30.71
N SER A 275 23.94 -3.59 31.91
CA SER A 275 24.87 -4.53 32.56
C SER A 275 25.16 -5.76 31.71
N ASP A 276 24.11 -6.38 31.16
CA ASP A 276 24.21 -7.61 30.36
C ASP A 276 25.06 -7.42 29.09
N PHE A 277 24.99 -6.23 28.48
CA PHE A 277 25.69 -5.89 27.24
C PHE A 277 27.08 -5.29 27.47
N TYR A 278 27.21 -4.42 28.48
CA TYR A 278 28.44 -3.66 28.72
C TYR A 278 29.58 -4.56 29.19
N GLU A 279 29.34 -5.49 30.12
CA GLU A 279 30.38 -6.37 30.67
C GLU A 279 31.00 -7.32 29.63
N LYS A 280 30.25 -7.57 28.56
CA LYS A 280 30.61 -8.50 27.50
C LYS A 280 30.89 -7.82 26.16
N GLU A 281 30.71 -6.51 26.02
CA GLU A 281 30.85 -5.78 24.74
C GLU A 281 30.01 -6.44 23.61
N LEU A 282 28.74 -6.76 23.88
CA LEU A 282 27.88 -7.48 22.93
C LEU A 282 27.37 -6.57 21.80
N THR A 283 27.19 -7.17 20.62
CA THR A 283 26.49 -6.52 19.48
C THR A 283 25.09 -7.09 19.34
N PHE A 284 24.10 -6.21 19.08
CA PHE A 284 22.72 -6.60 18.80
C PHE A 284 22.22 -6.03 17.47
N GLN A 285 21.52 -6.85 16.69
CA GLN A 285 20.91 -6.42 15.43
C GLN A 285 19.54 -7.09 15.22
N VAL A 286 18.60 -6.37 14.61
CA VAL A 286 17.32 -6.91 14.16
C VAL A 286 17.41 -7.25 12.67
N SER A 287 17.06 -8.49 12.31
CA SER A 287 17.05 -8.96 10.93
C SER A 287 15.82 -8.47 10.17
N CYS A 288 16.03 -7.80 9.03
CA CYS A 288 14.95 -7.37 8.15
C CYS A 288 14.55 -8.51 7.21
N SER A 289 13.66 -9.41 7.68
CA SER A 289 13.11 -10.52 6.88
C SER A 289 14.21 -11.32 6.14
N TYR A 290 14.11 -11.44 4.81
CA TYR A 290 15.04 -12.15 3.93
C TYR A 290 16.12 -11.24 3.30
N GLY A 291 16.34 -10.04 3.85
CA GLY A 291 17.55 -9.24 3.60
C GLY A 291 17.36 -7.93 2.82
N PRO A 292 18.49 -7.36 2.33
CA PRO A 292 18.51 -6.12 1.56
C PRO A 292 17.58 -6.12 0.36
N GLY A 293 16.89 -4.99 0.14
CA GLY A 293 15.75 -4.84 -0.78
C GLY A 293 14.43 -4.64 -0.05
N ARG A 294 14.30 -5.22 1.16
CA ARG A 294 13.02 -5.25 1.84
C ARG A 294 12.61 -3.84 2.28
N TYR A 295 11.40 -3.44 1.92
CA TYR A 295 10.85 -2.09 2.12
C TYR A 295 11.52 -1.00 1.28
N ASP A 296 12.31 -1.37 0.27
CA ASP A 296 12.80 -0.46 -0.76
C ASP A 296 11.93 -0.60 -2.02
N ALA A 297 11.21 0.47 -2.35
CA ALA A 297 10.31 0.48 -3.49
C ALA A 297 11.04 0.36 -4.84
N GLU A 298 12.25 0.90 -4.94
CA GLU A 298 13.05 0.80 -6.15
C GLU A 298 13.42 -0.65 -6.44
N TYR A 299 13.77 -1.40 -5.39
CA TYR A 299 14.10 -2.81 -5.51
C TYR A 299 12.85 -3.68 -5.67
N GLU A 300 11.87 -3.57 -4.77
CA GLU A 300 10.73 -4.49 -4.72
C GLU A 300 9.70 -4.19 -5.81
N GLN A 301 9.34 -2.94 -6.07
CA GLN A 301 8.27 -2.60 -7.02
C GLN A 301 8.79 -2.23 -8.41
N ASN A 302 9.85 -1.42 -8.49
CA ASN A 302 10.39 -0.98 -9.78
C ASN A 302 11.33 -2.01 -10.42
N GLY A 303 11.74 -3.04 -9.68
CA GLY A 303 12.58 -4.12 -10.20
C GLY A 303 14.06 -3.74 -10.34
N ASN A 304 14.50 -2.61 -9.78
CA ASN A 304 15.87 -2.14 -9.85
C ASN A 304 16.75 -2.93 -8.87
N ASP A 305 17.60 -3.83 -9.38
CA ASP A 305 18.52 -4.58 -8.52
C ASP A 305 19.69 -3.69 -8.04
N TYR A 306 20.22 -3.99 -6.85
CA TYR A 306 21.41 -3.31 -6.34
C TYR A 306 22.65 -3.77 -7.11
N PRO A 307 23.62 -2.86 -7.36
CA PRO A 307 24.84 -3.27 -8.01
C PRO A 307 25.55 -4.34 -7.19
N LEU A 308 25.84 -5.48 -7.84
CA LEU A 308 26.30 -6.71 -7.23
C LEU A 308 27.56 -6.54 -6.37
N ALA A 309 28.44 -5.61 -6.75
CA ALA A 309 29.69 -5.32 -6.06
C ALA A 309 29.50 -4.68 -4.67
N TYR A 310 28.38 -3.97 -4.44
CA TYR A 310 28.13 -3.28 -3.17
C TYR A 310 27.17 -4.05 -2.27
N VAL A 311 26.14 -4.67 -2.86
CA VAL A 311 25.19 -5.50 -2.14
C VAL A 311 25.23 -6.86 -2.78
N ARG A 312 26.01 -7.79 -2.23
CA ARG A 312 26.13 -9.16 -2.77
C ARG A 312 24.82 -9.94 -2.63
N TRP A 313 24.10 -9.71 -1.54
CA TRP A 313 23.02 -10.56 -1.07
C TRP A 313 21.73 -9.78 -0.90
N THR A 314 20.85 -9.88 -1.90
CA THR A 314 19.50 -9.31 -1.88
C THR A 314 18.47 -10.38 -1.56
N GLU A 315 17.21 -10.01 -1.39
CA GLU A 315 16.10 -10.96 -1.22
C GLU A 315 16.09 -12.04 -2.30
N ASN A 316 16.24 -11.62 -3.56
CA ASN A 316 16.18 -12.51 -4.72
C ASN A 316 17.33 -13.52 -4.69
N ARG A 317 18.55 -13.03 -4.41
CA ARG A 317 19.75 -13.87 -4.36
C ARG A 317 19.77 -14.76 -3.12
N ASN A 318 19.08 -14.39 -2.04
CA ASN A 318 18.76 -15.30 -0.93
C ASN A 318 17.86 -16.45 -1.41
N PHE A 319 16.81 -16.16 -2.18
CA PHE A 319 15.93 -17.21 -2.73
C PHE A 319 16.72 -18.18 -3.62
N GLN A 320 17.52 -17.64 -4.54
CA GLN A 320 18.40 -18.42 -5.41
C GLN A 320 19.40 -19.27 -4.62
N ALA A 321 20.02 -18.73 -3.56
CA ALA A 321 20.97 -19.47 -2.74
C ALA A 321 20.31 -20.66 -2.04
N VAL A 322 19.10 -20.48 -1.49
CA VAL A 322 18.35 -21.58 -0.87
C VAL A 322 17.99 -22.66 -1.90
N LEU A 323 17.47 -22.27 -3.06
CA LEU A 323 17.15 -23.21 -4.14
C LEU A 323 18.39 -23.98 -4.62
N HIS A 324 19.55 -23.32 -4.66
CA HIS A 324 20.82 -23.95 -5.00
C HIS A 324 21.24 -25.00 -3.96
N LEU A 325 21.05 -24.73 -2.65
CA LEU A 325 21.30 -25.71 -1.59
C LEU A 325 20.39 -26.94 -1.72
N MET A 326 19.11 -26.74 -2.06
CA MET A 326 18.18 -27.84 -2.32
C MET A 326 18.61 -28.65 -3.56
N SER A 327 18.93 -27.95 -4.65
CA SER A 327 19.37 -28.56 -5.91
C SER A 327 20.63 -29.41 -5.75
N ASN A 328 21.54 -29.03 -4.86
CA ASN A 328 22.76 -29.80 -4.59
C ASN A 328 22.58 -30.90 -3.53
N GLY A 329 21.37 -31.09 -3.01
CA GLY A 329 21.08 -32.08 -1.97
C GLY A 329 21.65 -31.74 -0.59
N LEU A 330 22.07 -30.48 -0.36
CA LEU A 330 22.61 -30.02 0.93
C LEU A 330 21.53 -29.62 1.92
N PHE A 331 20.30 -29.38 1.44
CA PHE A 331 19.18 -28.95 2.25
C PHE A 331 17.88 -29.58 1.78
N ASP A 332 17.15 -30.23 2.70
CA ASP A 332 15.83 -30.81 2.45
C ASP A 332 14.87 -30.44 3.60
N PRO A 333 13.88 -29.55 3.36
CA PRO A 333 12.91 -29.15 4.37
C PRO A 333 11.72 -30.12 4.52
N SER A 334 11.67 -31.22 3.75
CA SER A 334 10.47 -32.07 3.67
C SER A 334 10.02 -32.66 5.01
N TYR A 335 10.95 -32.84 5.96
CA TYR A 335 10.66 -33.30 7.32
C TYR A 335 9.80 -32.33 8.16
N LEU A 336 9.65 -31.08 7.71
CA LEU A 336 8.82 -30.07 8.37
C LEU A 336 7.36 -30.09 7.89
N ILE A 337 7.07 -30.84 6.82
CA ILE A 337 5.74 -30.94 6.22
C ILE A 337 4.87 -31.86 7.09
N GLY A 338 3.85 -31.28 7.72
CA GLY A 338 2.87 -32.03 8.51
C GLY A 338 1.62 -32.47 7.74
N GLY A 339 1.56 -32.16 6.45
CA GLY A 339 0.49 -32.61 5.57
C GLY A 339 0.20 -31.62 4.45
N ASN A 340 -0.40 -32.15 3.39
CA ASN A 340 -0.85 -31.41 2.23
C ASN A 340 -2.38 -31.37 2.21
N PHE A 341 -2.94 -30.20 1.94
CA PHE A 341 -4.37 -29.97 1.98
C PHE A 341 -4.81 -29.23 0.71
N PRO A 342 -5.87 -29.67 0.02
CA PRO A 342 -6.45 -28.85 -1.05
C PRO A 342 -6.87 -27.47 -0.53
N LEU A 343 -6.73 -26.42 -1.34
CA LEU A 343 -7.09 -25.03 -0.96
C LEU A 343 -8.50 -24.92 -0.37
N ASN A 344 -9.48 -25.65 -0.91
CA ASN A 344 -10.86 -25.66 -0.41
C ASN A 344 -10.97 -26.20 1.03
N ASN A 345 -9.99 -26.97 1.48
CA ASN A 345 -9.88 -27.53 2.83
C ASN A 345 -8.89 -26.75 3.73
N PHE A 346 -8.67 -25.46 3.45
CA PHE A 346 -7.76 -24.61 4.24
C PHE A 346 -8.07 -24.63 5.74
N LYS A 347 -9.35 -24.77 6.14
CA LYS A 347 -9.75 -24.84 7.56
C LYS A 347 -9.11 -26.02 8.28
N ALA A 348 -9.02 -27.19 7.63
CA ALA A 348 -8.33 -28.35 8.18
C ALA A 348 -6.83 -28.13 8.27
N ALA A 349 -6.23 -27.45 7.28
CA ALA A 349 -4.82 -27.07 7.31
C ALA A 349 -4.48 -26.19 8.54
N TYR A 350 -5.28 -25.15 8.79
CA TYR A 350 -5.12 -24.31 9.99
C TYR A 350 -5.39 -25.09 11.30
N ALA A 351 -6.42 -25.94 11.33
CA ALA A 351 -6.72 -26.75 12.52
C ALA A 351 -5.58 -27.73 12.86
N ASN A 352 -4.90 -28.28 11.84
CA ASN A 352 -3.76 -29.16 12.00
C ASN A 352 -2.56 -28.43 12.67
N LEU A 353 -2.28 -27.20 12.23
CA LEU A 353 -1.30 -26.33 12.88
C LEU A 353 -1.72 -25.93 14.30
N ASP A 354 -3.02 -25.70 14.50
CA ASP A 354 -3.52 -25.22 15.80
C ASP A 354 -3.37 -26.24 16.91
N ALA A 355 -3.58 -27.51 16.59
CA ALA A 355 -3.37 -28.65 17.46
C ALA A 355 -1.88 -28.94 17.77
N GLN A 356 -0.95 -28.08 17.30
CA GLN A 356 0.51 -28.25 17.42
C GLN A 356 1.03 -29.60 16.89
N LYS A 357 0.26 -30.27 16.02
CA LYS A 357 0.65 -31.55 15.42
C LYS A 357 1.75 -31.40 14.38
N SER A 358 1.88 -30.20 13.81
CA SER A 358 2.73 -29.92 12.65
C SER A 358 3.36 -28.53 12.73
N ILE A 359 4.54 -28.38 12.12
CA ILE A 359 5.30 -27.11 12.09
C ILE A 359 4.90 -26.26 10.87
N ALA A 360 4.69 -26.93 9.74
CA ALA A 360 4.25 -26.36 8.47
C ALA A 360 3.25 -27.30 7.79
N VAL A 361 2.35 -26.73 6.99
CA VAL A 361 1.44 -27.49 6.10
C VAL A 361 1.42 -26.83 4.72
N ILE A 362 1.18 -27.64 3.69
CA ILE A 362 1.12 -27.16 2.31
C ILE A 362 -0.33 -27.10 1.86
N LEU A 363 -0.68 -26.03 1.15
CA LEU A 363 -1.92 -25.94 0.39
C LEU A 363 -1.65 -26.33 -1.07
N ASP A 364 -2.43 -27.27 -1.59
CA ASP A 364 -2.43 -27.65 -3.00
C ASP A 364 -3.54 -26.92 -3.75
N TYR A 365 -3.23 -26.50 -4.97
CA TYR A 365 -4.08 -25.71 -5.84
C TYR A 365 -4.45 -26.51 -7.09
N PRO A 366 -5.61 -26.23 -7.71
CA PRO A 366 -6.01 -26.91 -8.94
C PRO A 366 -5.10 -26.56 -10.13
N GLU A 367 -4.84 -27.53 -11.00
CA GLU A 367 -4.05 -27.35 -12.22
C GLU A 367 -4.70 -26.41 -13.24
N THR A 368 -6.02 -26.24 -13.18
CA THR A 368 -6.76 -25.32 -14.05
C THR A 368 -7.49 -24.27 -13.24
N CYS A 369 -7.26 -23.00 -13.56
CA CYS A 369 -7.96 -21.88 -12.95
C CYS A 369 -8.68 -21.04 -14.02
N SER A 370 -9.82 -20.44 -13.65
CA SER A 370 -10.56 -19.56 -14.55
C SER A 370 -9.76 -18.29 -14.84
N SER A 371 -9.56 -17.99 -16.12
CA SER A 371 -8.95 -16.75 -16.63
C SER A 371 -9.95 -15.58 -16.74
N LYS A 372 -11.21 -15.77 -16.34
CA LYS A 372 -12.23 -14.72 -16.43
C LYS A 372 -11.88 -13.54 -15.52
N ARG A 373 -11.53 -12.40 -16.12
CA ARG A 373 -11.14 -11.14 -15.46
C ARG A 373 -12.32 -10.33 -14.92
N SER A 374 -13.54 -10.80 -15.11
CA SER A 374 -14.78 -10.21 -14.56
C SER A 374 -15.65 -11.29 -13.91
N ILE A 375 -16.28 -10.94 -12.79
CA ILE A 375 -17.18 -11.78 -12.01
C ILE A 375 -18.48 -11.04 -11.77
N GLN A 376 -19.59 -11.69 -12.13
CA GLN A 376 -20.93 -11.25 -11.75
C GLN A 376 -21.24 -11.72 -10.33
N LEU A 377 -21.43 -10.78 -9.41
CA LEU A 377 -21.75 -11.06 -8.01
C LEU A 377 -23.26 -11.06 -7.74
N PHE A 378 -23.99 -10.19 -8.44
CA PHE A 378 -25.43 -10.02 -8.26
C PHE A 378 -26.12 -9.93 -9.63
N ARG A 379 -27.37 -10.41 -9.70
CA ARG A 379 -28.24 -10.11 -10.85
C ARG A 379 -28.73 -8.69 -10.72
N GLN A 380 -28.50 -7.88 -11.73
CA GLN A 380 -29.02 -6.52 -11.78
C GLN A 380 -30.48 -6.59 -12.24
N SER A 381 -31.39 -5.99 -11.48
CA SER A 381 -32.71 -5.64 -12.01
C SER A 381 -32.47 -4.50 -13.01
N SER A 382 -32.69 -4.77 -14.29
CA SER A 382 -32.64 -3.77 -15.35
C SER A 382 -33.74 -2.72 -15.11
N SER A 383 -33.46 -1.70 -14.31
CA SER A 383 -34.17 -0.44 -14.40
C SER A 383 -33.39 0.41 -15.39
N GLY A 384 -33.98 0.72 -16.54
CA GLY A 384 -33.45 1.66 -17.53
C GLY A 384 -33.37 3.06 -16.95
N ASN A 385 -32.45 3.25 -16.01
CA ASN A 385 -32.14 4.52 -15.40
C ASN A 385 -30.91 5.08 -16.11
N ASP A 386 -31.07 6.21 -16.78
CA ASP A 386 -29.97 6.99 -17.33
C ASP A 386 -28.94 7.31 -16.22
N GLY A 387 -27.65 7.27 -16.57
CA GLY A 387 -26.54 7.57 -15.67
C GLY A 387 -25.99 6.38 -14.91
N VAL A 388 -25.85 5.24 -15.57
CA VAL A 388 -25.16 4.05 -15.03
C VAL A 388 -23.65 4.29 -14.94
N ILE A 389 -23.06 3.87 -13.82
CA ILE A 389 -21.68 4.17 -13.45
C ILE A 389 -20.80 2.92 -13.54
N GLY A 390 -19.65 3.06 -14.17
CA GLY A 390 -18.50 2.16 -14.06
C GLY A 390 -17.35 2.81 -13.28
N ILE A 391 -16.82 2.13 -12.27
CA ILE A 391 -15.74 2.66 -11.42
C ILE A 391 -14.42 1.98 -11.78
N ILE A 392 -13.41 2.77 -12.13
CA ILE A 392 -12.04 2.31 -12.39
C ILE A 392 -11.16 2.75 -11.22
N GLY A 393 -10.67 1.77 -10.46
CA GLY A 393 -9.91 1.99 -9.23
C GLY A 393 -10.74 1.72 -7.99
N ALA A 394 -10.29 0.77 -7.17
CA ALA A 394 -10.89 0.42 -5.88
C ALA A 394 -9.96 0.82 -4.72
N GLY A 395 -9.45 2.05 -4.77
CA GLY A 395 -8.47 2.59 -3.85
C GLY A 395 -9.07 3.20 -2.58
N HIS A 396 -8.22 3.89 -1.81
CA HIS A 396 -8.65 4.53 -0.56
C HIS A 396 -9.75 5.57 -0.81
N TYR A 397 -9.57 6.47 -1.77
CA TYR A 397 -10.56 7.49 -2.12
C TYR A 397 -11.92 6.87 -2.52
N THR A 398 -11.90 5.84 -3.36
CA THR A 398 -13.09 5.09 -3.77
C THR A 398 -13.86 4.56 -2.56
N SER A 399 -13.14 3.91 -1.64
CA SER A 399 -13.74 3.27 -0.46
C SER A 399 -14.20 4.25 0.63
N ALA A 400 -13.49 5.36 0.81
CA ALA A 400 -13.65 6.28 1.94
C ALA A 400 -14.53 7.49 1.61
N THR A 401 -14.54 7.92 0.35
CA THR A 401 -15.24 9.14 -0.10
C THR A 401 -16.28 8.83 -1.17
N LEU A 402 -15.88 8.23 -2.30
CA LEU A 402 -16.74 8.07 -3.48
C LEU A 402 -17.97 7.19 -3.20
N LEU A 403 -17.77 5.91 -2.90
CA LEU A 403 -18.88 4.96 -2.70
C LEU A 403 -19.82 5.34 -1.54
N PRO A 404 -19.33 5.86 -0.39
CA PRO A 404 -20.22 6.38 0.65
C PRO A 404 -21.18 7.49 0.18
N LEU A 405 -20.78 8.30 -0.81
CA LEU A 405 -21.60 9.39 -1.36
C LEU A 405 -22.48 8.92 -2.51
N LEU A 406 -22.11 7.84 -3.21
CA LEU A 406 -22.83 7.28 -4.35
C LEU A 406 -23.75 6.08 -4.00
N LYS A 407 -24.14 5.91 -2.73
CA LYS A 407 -24.94 4.74 -2.28
C LYS A 407 -26.23 4.51 -3.05
N ASN A 408 -26.84 5.57 -3.60
CA ASN A 408 -28.10 5.52 -4.32
C ASN A 408 -27.92 5.66 -5.84
N ALA A 409 -26.68 5.68 -6.33
CA ALA A 409 -26.40 5.75 -7.75
C ALA A 409 -26.42 4.35 -8.39
N SER A 410 -26.74 4.29 -9.68
CA SER A 410 -26.74 3.05 -10.45
C SER A 410 -25.31 2.63 -10.79
N ILE A 411 -24.63 1.90 -9.90
CA ILE A 411 -23.26 1.43 -10.13
C ILE A 411 -23.30 0.00 -10.65
N LYS A 412 -22.81 -0.23 -11.87
CA LYS A 412 -22.80 -1.55 -12.51
C LYS A 412 -21.47 -2.28 -12.34
N HIS A 413 -20.35 -1.55 -12.52
CA HIS A 413 -19.01 -2.13 -12.50
C HIS A 413 -18.10 -1.45 -11.49
N ILE A 414 -17.21 -2.24 -10.90
CA ILE A 414 -16.01 -1.74 -10.22
C ILE A 414 -14.80 -2.61 -10.54
N VAL A 415 -13.72 -1.99 -10.99
CA VAL A 415 -12.50 -2.71 -11.40
C VAL A 415 -11.25 -2.21 -10.69
N SER A 416 -10.30 -3.12 -10.50
CA SER A 416 -9.00 -2.85 -9.87
C SER A 416 -8.00 -3.91 -10.27
N ALA A 417 -6.77 -3.52 -10.61
CA ALA A 417 -5.73 -4.42 -11.15
C ALA A 417 -5.47 -5.69 -10.30
N ASN A 418 -5.66 -5.62 -8.98
CA ASN A 418 -5.44 -6.76 -8.06
C ASN A 418 -6.70 -7.60 -7.79
N GLY A 419 -7.88 -7.18 -8.25
CA GLY A 419 -9.16 -7.89 -8.09
C GLY A 419 -9.78 -7.87 -6.68
N LEU A 420 -8.99 -8.13 -5.64
CA LEU A 420 -9.47 -8.29 -4.26
C LEU A 420 -10.18 -7.03 -3.73
N SER A 421 -9.62 -5.84 -3.95
CA SER A 421 -10.25 -4.59 -3.47
C SER A 421 -11.57 -4.30 -4.19
N ALA A 422 -11.64 -4.55 -5.49
CA ALA A 422 -12.88 -4.41 -6.28
C ALA A 422 -13.95 -5.39 -5.80
N ASN A 423 -13.62 -6.67 -5.60
CA ASN A 423 -14.56 -7.67 -5.09
C ASN A 423 -15.14 -7.28 -3.71
N ASN A 424 -14.28 -6.86 -2.79
CA ASN A 424 -14.69 -6.46 -1.45
C ASN A 424 -15.65 -5.26 -1.46
N LEU A 425 -15.33 -4.24 -2.27
CA LEU A 425 -16.19 -3.06 -2.39
C LEU A 425 -17.49 -3.40 -3.13
N ALA A 426 -17.44 -4.24 -4.16
CA ALA A 426 -18.62 -4.67 -4.90
C ALA A 426 -19.61 -5.42 -3.99
N ARG A 427 -19.13 -6.35 -3.16
CA ARG A 427 -19.97 -7.05 -2.17
C ARG A 427 -20.54 -6.10 -1.12
N LYS A 428 -19.74 -5.12 -0.65
CA LYS A 428 -20.18 -4.15 0.38
C LYS A 428 -21.26 -3.20 -0.12
N TYR A 429 -21.22 -2.83 -1.40
CA TYR A 429 -22.12 -1.85 -2.01
C TYR A 429 -23.11 -2.47 -3.01
N ASN A 430 -23.21 -3.79 -3.06
CA ASN A 430 -24.09 -4.55 -3.96
C ASN A 430 -23.90 -4.19 -5.46
N ILE A 431 -22.65 -3.99 -5.89
CA ILE A 431 -22.31 -3.69 -7.30
C ILE A 431 -22.31 -5.00 -8.09
N ALA A 432 -23.00 -5.01 -9.23
CA ALA A 432 -23.31 -6.23 -10.00
C ALA A 432 -22.05 -6.95 -10.50
N PHE A 433 -21.06 -6.21 -10.99
CA PHE A 433 -19.84 -6.76 -11.58
C PHE A 433 -18.58 -6.21 -10.89
N CYS A 434 -17.61 -7.10 -10.69
CA CYS A 434 -16.26 -6.71 -10.30
C CYS A 434 -15.22 -7.37 -11.22
N GLY A 435 -14.14 -6.65 -11.52
CA GLY A 435 -13.12 -7.14 -12.44
C GLY A 435 -11.73 -6.54 -12.23
N THR A 436 -10.80 -6.91 -13.12
CA THR A 436 -9.43 -6.38 -13.14
C THR A 436 -9.08 -5.61 -14.40
N ASP A 437 -9.80 -5.85 -15.49
CA ASP A 437 -9.64 -5.11 -16.75
C ASP A 437 -10.68 -4.00 -16.85
N TYR A 438 -10.23 -2.77 -17.09
CA TYR A 438 -11.15 -1.64 -17.23
C TYR A 438 -11.75 -1.54 -18.64
N GLN A 439 -11.21 -2.27 -19.63
CA GLN A 439 -11.81 -2.33 -20.96
C GLN A 439 -13.20 -2.97 -20.92
N ASP A 440 -13.44 -3.90 -19.99
CA ASP A 440 -14.77 -4.47 -19.74
C ASP A 440 -15.81 -3.39 -19.36
N VAL A 441 -15.38 -2.34 -18.65
CA VAL A 441 -16.24 -1.22 -18.26
C VAL A 441 -16.51 -0.31 -19.46
N LEU A 442 -15.49 -0.05 -20.28
CA LEU A 442 -15.60 0.83 -21.45
C LEU A 442 -16.44 0.19 -22.57
N GLY A 443 -16.33 -1.13 -22.74
CA GLY A 443 -17.07 -1.90 -23.73
C GLY A 443 -18.53 -2.18 -23.37
N ASP A 444 -18.96 -1.90 -22.14
CA ASP A 444 -20.35 -2.12 -21.74
C ASP A 444 -21.25 -0.98 -22.25
N PRO A 445 -22.21 -1.26 -23.16
CA PRO A 445 -23.06 -0.22 -23.73
C PRO A 445 -24.02 0.40 -22.70
N GLU A 446 -24.29 -0.27 -21.57
CA GLU A 446 -25.15 0.27 -20.53
C GLU A 446 -24.43 1.22 -19.58
N VAL A 447 -23.09 1.35 -19.64
CA VAL A 447 -22.35 2.31 -18.80
C VAL A 447 -22.35 3.68 -19.48
N ASP A 448 -22.84 4.71 -18.80
CA ASP A 448 -22.87 6.09 -19.31
C ASP A 448 -21.69 6.91 -18.78
N LEU A 449 -21.34 6.71 -17.49
CA LEU A 449 -20.32 7.45 -16.77
C LEU A 449 -19.23 6.53 -16.24
N VAL A 450 -17.98 6.87 -16.54
CA VAL A 450 -16.79 6.21 -15.99
C VAL A 450 -16.16 7.11 -14.94
N MET A 451 -15.92 6.57 -13.74
CA MET A 451 -15.25 7.28 -12.64
C MET A 451 -13.87 6.69 -12.38
N ILE A 452 -12.82 7.43 -12.77
CA ILE A 452 -11.42 7.07 -12.67
C ILE A 452 -10.83 7.58 -11.36
N THR A 453 -10.40 6.67 -10.49
CA THR A 453 -9.85 6.94 -9.16
C THR A 453 -8.56 6.15 -8.91
N THR A 454 -7.73 6.07 -9.94
CA THR A 454 -6.47 5.30 -9.99
C THR A 454 -5.27 6.14 -9.51
N ARG A 455 -4.05 5.72 -9.83
CA ARG A 455 -2.83 6.52 -9.58
C ARG A 455 -2.71 7.58 -10.68
N HIS A 456 -2.05 8.71 -10.37
CA HIS A 456 -2.06 9.90 -11.23
C HIS A 456 -1.55 9.60 -12.65
N ASN A 457 -0.48 8.81 -12.78
CA ASN A 457 0.10 8.43 -14.07
C ASN A 457 -0.82 7.61 -14.99
N LEU A 458 -1.94 7.09 -14.48
CA LEU A 458 -2.92 6.35 -15.28
C LEU A 458 -4.11 7.21 -15.71
N HIS A 459 -4.26 8.41 -15.16
CA HIS A 459 -5.44 9.24 -15.34
C HIS A 459 -5.65 9.65 -16.81
N ALA A 460 -4.66 10.29 -17.42
CA ALA A 460 -4.76 10.82 -18.77
C ALA A 460 -5.09 9.71 -19.79
N GLN A 461 -4.36 8.59 -19.76
CA GLN A 461 -4.58 7.48 -20.68
C GLN A 461 -5.96 6.82 -20.49
N MET A 462 -6.39 6.59 -19.24
CA MET A 462 -7.71 6.00 -18.98
C MET A 462 -8.84 6.97 -19.38
N ALA A 463 -8.66 8.27 -19.15
CA ALA A 463 -9.61 9.29 -19.57
C ALA A 463 -9.72 9.37 -21.09
N CYS A 464 -8.59 9.33 -21.82
CA CYS A 464 -8.58 9.23 -23.28
C CYS A 464 -9.37 8.02 -23.77
N ASN A 465 -9.13 6.85 -23.17
CA ASN A 465 -9.81 5.61 -23.57
C ASN A 465 -11.31 5.68 -23.30
N ALA A 466 -11.73 6.30 -22.19
CA ALA A 466 -13.14 6.49 -21.87
C ALA A 466 -13.84 7.47 -22.83
N VAL A 467 -13.17 8.57 -23.20
CA VAL A 467 -13.69 9.53 -24.20
C VAL A 467 -13.88 8.85 -25.55
N LYS A 468 -12.89 8.09 -26.03
CA LYS A 468 -12.97 7.32 -27.28
C LYS A 468 -14.09 6.27 -27.27
N ALA A 469 -14.40 5.71 -26.10
CA ALA A 469 -15.51 4.79 -25.91
C ALA A 469 -16.88 5.49 -25.80
N GLY A 470 -16.94 6.81 -25.98
CA GLY A 470 -18.18 7.59 -25.93
C GLY A 470 -18.76 7.72 -24.52
N LYS A 471 -17.96 7.58 -23.47
CA LYS A 471 -18.41 7.59 -22.07
C LYS A 471 -18.17 8.95 -21.42
N HIS A 472 -19.10 9.44 -20.62
CA HIS A 472 -18.82 10.56 -19.72
C HIS A 472 -17.68 10.18 -18.77
N VAL A 473 -16.82 11.13 -18.44
CA VAL A 473 -15.63 10.89 -17.63
C VAL A 473 -15.64 11.75 -16.38
N PHE A 474 -15.58 11.10 -15.23
CA PHE A 474 -15.04 11.71 -14.02
C PHE A 474 -13.64 11.16 -13.78
N VAL A 475 -12.67 12.03 -13.56
CA VAL A 475 -11.31 11.62 -13.20
C VAL A 475 -10.85 12.38 -11.97
N GLU A 476 -10.32 11.67 -10.99
CA GLU A 476 -9.69 12.33 -9.85
C GLU A 476 -8.52 13.20 -10.30
N LYS A 477 -8.24 14.25 -9.55
CA LYS A 477 -7.12 15.15 -9.88
C LYS A 477 -5.77 14.49 -9.57
N PRO A 478 -4.70 14.84 -10.30
CA PRO A 478 -4.67 15.73 -11.46
C PRO A 478 -5.12 15.01 -12.73
N LEU A 479 -5.53 15.73 -13.78
CA LEU A 479 -5.89 15.12 -15.06
C LEU A 479 -4.69 14.45 -15.75
N ALA A 480 -3.53 15.11 -15.70
CA ALA A 480 -2.27 14.69 -16.31
C ALA A 480 -1.10 15.03 -15.37
N ILE A 481 0.00 14.28 -15.48
CA ILE A 481 1.23 14.55 -14.70
C ILE A 481 2.32 15.26 -15.50
N CYS A 482 2.18 15.35 -16.82
CA CYS A 482 3.09 16.10 -17.70
C CYS A 482 2.34 16.76 -18.87
N GLN A 483 3.05 17.65 -19.58
CA GLN A 483 2.48 18.39 -20.71
C GLN A 483 2.11 17.50 -21.90
N ASP A 484 2.89 16.45 -22.16
CA ASP A 484 2.65 15.52 -23.26
C ASP A 484 1.33 14.77 -23.07
N GLU A 485 1.07 14.29 -21.85
CA GLU A 485 -0.20 13.65 -21.48
C GLU A 485 -1.40 14.59 -21.63
N LEU A 486 -1.26 15.85 -21.17
CA LEU A 486 -2.31 16.85 -21.29
C LEU A 486 -2.61 17.18 -22.76
N SER A 487 -1.56 17.36 -23.57
CA SER A 487 -1.67 17.66 -24.99
C SER A 487 -2.33 16.50 -25.75
N ALA A 488 -1.92 15.26 -25.46
CA ALA A 488 -2.54 14.07 -26.03
C ALA A 488 -4.02 13.97 -25.68
N PHE A 489 -4.38 14.23 -24.42
CA PHE A 489 -5.76 14.24 -23.97
C PHE A 489 -6.60 15.32 -24.66
N THR A 490 -6.11 16.56 -24.74
CA THR A 490 -6.79 17.67 -25.41
C THR A 490 -7.04 17.37 -26.88
N ASN A 491 -6.04 16.85 -27.59
CA ASN A 491 -6.17 16.48 -29.00
C ASN A 491 -7.25 15.41 -29.20
N ILE A 492 -7.26 14.36 -28.36
CA ILE A 492 -8.27 13.30 -28.44
C ILE A 492 -9.66 13.86 -28.14
N PHE A 493 -9.81 14.68 -27.10
CA PHE A 493 -11.10 15.26 -26.74
C PHE A 493 -11.67 16.15 -27.85
N GLN A 494 -10.82 16.89 -28.57
CA GLN A 494 -11.23 17.73 -29.70
C GLN A 494 -11.55 16.92 -30.95
N GLN A 495 -10.76 15.89 -31.27
CA GLN A 495 -10.92 15.07 -32.48
C GLN A 495 -12.19 14.22 -32.46
N GLU A 496 -12.53 13.63 -31.30
CA GLU A 496 -13.71 12.76 -31.14
C GLU A 496 -15.04 13.55 -31.13
N ASN A 497 -14.99 14.87 -31.35
CA ASN A 497 -16.09 15.82 -31.46
C ASN A 497 -17.31 15.51 -30.55
N PRO A 498 -17.11 15.52 -29.22
CA PRO A 498 -18.04 14.95 -28.27
C PRO A 498 -19.16 15.94 -27.94
N THR A 499 -20.08 16.19 -28.87
CA THR A 499 -21.32 16.92 -28.49
C THR A 499 -22.07 16.22 -27.35
N ASN A 500 -21.75 14.95 -27.09
CA ASN A 500 -22.41 14.11 -26.10
C ASN A 500 -21.50 13.58 -24.97
N VAL A 501 -20.19 13.91 -24.92
CA VAL A 501 -19.30 13.44 -23.83
C VAL A 501 -18.74 14.61 -23.03
N SER A 502 -18.83 14.51 -21.71
CA SER A 502 -18.27 15.48 -20.77
C SER A 502 -17.11 14.89 -19.99
N VAL A 503 -16.12 15.73 -19.69
CA VAL A 503 -15.05 15.40 -18.74
C VAL A 503 -15.19 16.30 -17.53
N THR A 504 -15.09 15.71 -16.34
CA THR A 504 -15.07 16.43 -15.06
C THR A 504 -13.87 15.94 -14.26
N VAL A 505 -13.01 16.87 -13.85
CA VAL A 505 -11.92 16.58 -12.93
C VAL A 505 -12.41 16.75 -11.49
N GLY A 506 -11.85 15.99 -10.55
CA GLY A 506 -12.18 15.99 -9.12
C GLY A 506 -11.94 17.30 -8.35
N PHE A 507 -12.12 18.48 -8.95
CA PHE A 507 -12.03 19.78 -8.32
C PHE A 507 -13.27 20.10 -7.47
N ASN A 508 -13.45 19.34 -6.39
CA ASN A 508 -14.66 19.39 -5.58
C ASN A 508 -14.88 20.72 -4.82
N ARG A 509 -13.84 21.54 -4.62
CA ARG A 509 -13.91 22.73 -3.73
C ARG A 509 -14.85 23.81 -4.24
N ARG A 510 -14.92 24.01 -5.55
CA ARG A 510 -15.85 24.95 -6.18
C ARG A 510 -17.31 24.63 -5.86
N PHE A 511 -17.66 23.36 -5.61
CA PHE A 511 -19.03 22.94 -5.28
C PHE A 511 -19.40 23.06 -3.80
N SER A 512 -18.45 23.47 -2.94
CA SER A 512 -18.77 23.66 -1.52
C SER A 512 -19.85 24.75 -1.34
N PRO A 513 -20.85 24.55 -0.46
CA PRO A 513 -21.83 25.58 -0.16
C PRO A 513 -21.21 26.92 0.27
N HIS A 514 -20.09 26.91 1.00
CA HIS A 514 -19.39 28.13 1.39
C HIS A 514 -18.78 28.84 0.19
N VAL A 515 -18.17 28.09 -0.73
CA VAL A 515 -17.53 28.66 -1.93
C VAL A 515 -18.58 29.20 -2.89
N GLN A 516 -19.71 28.51 -3.05
CA GLN A 516 -20.87 29.01 -3.80
C GLN A 516 -21.42 30.30 -3.19
N GLN A 517 -21.53 30.37 -1.86
CA GLN A 517 -21.91 31.59 -1.15
C GLN A 517 -20.88 32.72 -1.39
N MET A 518 -19.58 32.42 -1.37
CA MET A 518 -18.53 33.39 -1.65
C MET A 518 -18.65 33.95 -3.08
N LYS A 519 -18.83 33.08 -4.08
CA LYS A 519 -18.98 33.48 -5.48
C LYS A 519 -20.20 34.41 -5.65
N SER A 520 -21.34 34.03 -5.06
CA SER A 520 -22.56 34.83 -5.09
C SER A 520 -22.39 36.23 -4.46
N LEU A 521 -21.70 36.31 -3.31
CA LEU A 521 -21.49 37.58 -2.60
C LEU A 521 -20.48 38.52 -3.28
N LEU A 522 -19.44 37.95 -3.89
CA LEU A 522 -18.35 38.72 -4.50
C LEU A 522 -18.73 39.25 -5.89
N GLY A 523 -19.49 38.47 -6.67
CA GLY A 523 -19.79 38.76 -8.08
C GLY A 523 -18.53 38.76 -8.94
N ASP A 524 -18.49 39.63 -9.95
CA ASP A 524 -17.38 39.74 -10.92
C ASP A 524 -16.31 40.77 -10.50
N ALA A 525 -16.22 41.10 -9.21
CA ALA A 525 -15.24 42.07 -8.72
C ALA A 525 -13.81 41.54 -8.86
N VAL A 526 -12.88 42.39 -9.29
CA VAL A 526 -11.44 42.09 -9.23
C VAL A 526 -11.04 41.87 -7.77
N MET A 527 -10.29 40.80 -7.51
CA MET A 527 -10.05 40.33 -6.15
C MET A 527 -8.61 39.86 -5.91
N ASN A 528 -8.21 39.90 -4.63
CA ASN A 528 -7.00 39.25 -4.13
C ASN A 528 -7.41 38.03 -3.30
N ILE A 529 -6.88 36.85 -3.66
CA ILE A 529 -7.23 35.58 -3.02
C ILE A 529 -5.99 34.97 -2.37
N VAL A 530 -6.06 34.68 -1.08
CA VAL A 530 -5.00 34.04 -0.31
C VAL A 530 -5.51 32.69 0.19
N ILE A 531 -4.86 31.61 -0.22
CA ILE A 531 -5.17 30.25 0.24
C ILE A 531 -3.97 29.71 0.99
N THR A 532 -4.16 29.31 2.25
CA THR A 532 -3.14 28.65 3.07
C THR A 532 -3.56 27.23 3.38
N VAL A 533 -2.65 26.28 3.13
CA VAL A 533 -2.87 24.85 3.26
C VAL A 533 -1.81 24.25 4.16
N ASN A 534 -2.24 23.70 5.29
CA ASN A 534 -1.43 22.85 6.16
C ASN A 534 -1.69 21.38 5.84
N ALA A 535 -1.02 20.89 4.80
CA ALA A 535 -1.30 19.60 4.19
C ALA A 535 -0.77 18.40 4.99
N GLY A 536 0.02 18.64 6.03
CA GLY A 536 0.66 17.62 6.87
C GLY A 536 1.79 16.87 6.19
N PHE A 537 2.56 16.09 6.96
CA PHE A 537 3.72 15.35 6.48
C PHE A 537 3.35 14.08 5.70
N VAL A 538 4.03 13.83 4.58
CA VAL A 538 4.00 12.56 3.84
C VAL A 538 5.44 12.04 3.74
N PRO A 539 5.70 10.75 4.03
CA PRO A 539 7.04 10.17 3.88
C PRO A 539 7.56 10.25 2.44
N GLN A 540 8.86 10.50 2.28
CA GLN A 540 9.52 10.64 0.97
C GLN A 540 9.41 9.40 0.07
N ASN A 541 9.24 8.22 0.65
CA ASN A 541 9.09 6.96 -0.09
C ASN A 541 7.62 6.67 -0.48
N ALA A 542 6.70 7.61 -0.27
CA ALA A 542 5.33 7.47 -0.73
C ALA A 542 5.26 7.61 -2.26
N TRP A 543 4.40 6.82 -2.90
CA TRP A 543 4.19 6.85 -4.36
C TRP A 543 3.88 8.24 -4.93
N ILE A 544 3.32 9.15 -4.12
CA ILE A 544 3.01 10.52 -4.55
C ILE A 544 4.27 11.34 -4.84
N HIS A 545 5.40 10.99 -4.22
CA HIS A 545 6.71 11.62 -4.42
C HIS A 545 7.54 10.93 -5.51
N ASP A 546 7.09 9.80 -6.05
CA ASP A 546 7.65 9.29 -7.29
C ASP A 546 7.19 10.16 -8.45
N LEU A 547 8.14 10.68 -9.23
CA LEU A 547 7.86 11.60 -10.34
C LEU A 547 7.09 10.91 -11.47
N GLN A 548 7.31 9.62 -11.68
CA GLN A 548 6.67 8.87 -12.77
C GLN A 548 5.26 8.41 -12.42
N THR A 549 4.99 8.11 -11.14
CA THR A 549 3.68 7.65 -10.68
C THR A 549 2.79 8.78 -10.14
N GLY A 550 3.36 9.63 -9.29
CA GLY A 550 2.63 10.62 -8.49
C GLY A 550 2.83 12.07 -8.90
N GLY A 551 4.00 12.43 -9.43
CA GLY A 551 4.31 13.78 -9.90
C GLY A 551 4.49 14.84 -8.80
N GLY A 552 4.43 14.45 -7.52
CA GLY A 552 4.56 15.36 -6.37
C GLY A 552 3.22 15.91 -5.85
N ARG A 553 3.24 16.42 -4.61
CA ARG A 553 2.01 16.90 -3.95
C ARG A 553 1.50 18.24 -4.48
N ILE A 554 2.38 19.09 -5.03
CA ILE A 554 1.94 20.34 -5.65
C ILE A 554 1.03 20.02 -6.84
N LEU A 555 1.47 19.16 -7.74
CA LEU A 555 0.66 18.66 -8.84
C LEU A 555 -0.60 17.92 -8.36
N GLY A 556 -0.42 17.02 -7.39
CA GLY A 556 -1.48 16.15 -6.91
C GLY A 556 -2.51 16.78 -5.98
N GLU A 557 -2.22 17.87 -5.28
CA GLU A 557 -3.14 18.50 -4.31
C GLU A 557 -3.28 20.01 -4.48
N ALA A 558 -2.21 20.74 -4.83
CA ALA A 558 -2.29 22.20 -4.94
C ALA A 558 -3.16 22.65 -6.13
N CYS A 559 -3.32 21.81 -7.15
CA CYS A 559 -4.24 22.01 -8.27
C CYS A 559 -5.68 22.31 -7.83
N HIS A 560 -6.15 21.76 -6.69
CA HIS A 560 -7.47 22.10 -6.14
C HIS A 560 -7.62 23.58 -5.80
N PHE A 561 -6.52 24.24 -5.41
CA PHE A 561 -6.53 25.63 -4.96
C PHE A 561 -6.25 26.59 -6.10
N ILE A 562 -5.47 26.16 -7.09
CA ILE A 562 -5.34 26.85 -8.38
C ILE A 562 -6.71 26.90 -9.07
N ASP A 563 -7.42 25.76 -9.15
CA ASP A 563 -8.81 25.67 -9.62
C ASP A 563 -9.74 26.64 -8.89
N LEU A 564 -9.66 26.63 -7.56
CA LEU A 564 -10.54 27.43 -6.70
C LEU A 564 -10.31 28.94 -6.90
N ILE A 565 -9.06 29.36 -7.13
CA ILE A 565 -8.72 30.74 -7.44
C ILE A 565 -9.34 31.16 -8.78
N ALA A 566 -9.14 30.37 -9.83
CA ALA A 566 -9.75 30.63 -11.14
C ALA A 566 -11.29 30.70 -11.05
N PHE A 567 -11.90 29.75 -10.34
CA PHE A 567 -13.35 29.70 -10.13
C PHE A 567 -13.88 30.93 -9.39
N LEU A 568 -13.27 31.33 -8.26
CA LEU A 568 -13.69 32.50 -7.49
C LEU A 568 -13.48 33.79 -8.29
N ALA A 569 -12.33 33.94 -8.94
CA ALA A 569 -12.03 35.09 -9.80
C ALA A 569 -12.95 35.17 -11.02
N GLY A 570 -13.49 34.02 -11.49
CA GLY A 570 -14.29 33.95 -12.72
C GLY A 570 -13.47 34.27 -13.96
N SER A 571 -12.19 33.91 -13.96
CA SER A 571 -11.23 34.28 -15.00
C SER A 571 -10.12 33.23 -15.07
N ARG A 572 -9.59 33.02 -16.29
CA ARG A 572 -8.47 32.11 -16.54
C ARG A 572 -7.21 32.62 -15.86
N ILE A 573 -6.35 31.70 -15.45
CA ILE A 573 -4.99 32.00 -15.03
C ILE A 573 -4.15 32.30 -16.27
N GLU A 574 -3.52 33.46 -16.29
CA GLU A 574 -2.64 33.95 -17.36
C GLU A 574 -1.18 33.58 -17.09
N SER A 575 -0.73 33.66 -15.83
CA SER A 575 0.66 33.35 -15.48
C SER A 575 0.84 32.92 -14.03
N VAL A 576 1.90 32.14 -13.79
CA VAL A 576 2.24 31.55 -12.48
C VAL A 576 3.70 31.84 -12.11
N CYS A 577 3.96 32.06 -10.82
CA CYS A 577 5.32 32.08 -10.27
C CYS A 577 5.38 31.29 -8.95
N THR A 578 6.30 30.33 -8.84
CA THR A 578 6.40 29.42 -7.70
C THR A 578 7.72 29.58 -6.97
N ASN A 579 7.65 29.75 -5.66
CA ASN A 579 8.79 29.68 -4.76
C ASN A 579 8.62 28.51 -3.79
N ALA A 580 9.71 27.87 -3.36
CA ALA A 580 9.67 26.79 -2.38
C ALA A 580 10.65 27.02 -1.24
N MET A 581 10.42 26.28 -0.15
CA MET A 581 11.34 26.26 0.99
C MET A 581 12.66 25.57 0.59
N MET A 582 13.78 26.04 1.16
CA MET A 582 15.17 25.61 0.91
C MET A 582 15.84 26.27 -0.32
N PRO A 583 17.18 26.44 -0.33
CA PRO A 583 17.90 27.04 -1.46
C PRO A 583 17.81 26.25 -2.77
N ASN A 584 17.78 24.91 -2.66
CA ASN A 584 17.69 23.97 -3.78
C ASN A 584 16.55 22.97 -3.49
N PRO A 585 15.30 23.38 -3.68
CA PRO A 585 14.15 22.50 -3.42
C PRO A 585 14.14 21.33 -4.40
N ALA A 586 13.76 20.14 -3.93
CA ALA A 586 13.48 19.02 -4.80
C ALA A 586 12.29 19.33 -5.72
N ALA A 587 12.25 18.74 -6.91
CA ALA A 587 11.10 18.85 -7.83
C ALA A 587 9.79 18.37 -7.18
N THR A 588 9.88 17.49 -6.19
CA THR A 588 8.77 16.90 -5.43
C THR A 588 8.54 17.61 -4.08
N THR A 589 9.00 18.86 -3.94
CA THR A 589 8.82 19.65 -2.70
C THR A 589 7.35 19.74 -2.29
N ASP A 590 7.11 19.62 -1.00
CA ASP A 590 5.78 19.73 -0.38
C ASP A 590 5.54 21.11 0.27
N ASN A 591 6.48 22.05 0.12
CA ASN A 591 6.42 23.37 0.74
C ASN A 591 6.68 24.44 -0.33
N ALA A 592 5.60 25.04 -0.85
CA ALA A 592 5.66 26.03 -1.91
C ALA A 592 4.62 27.14 -1.74
N SER A 593 4.96 28.32 -2.23
CA SER A 593 4.07 29.47 -2.43
C SER A 593 3.94 29.70 -3.94
N ILE A 594 2.71 29.60 -4.44
CA ILE A 594 2.38 29.69 -5.87
C ILE A 594 1.59 30.98 -6.08
N LEU A 595 2.18 31.96 -6.76
CA LEU A 595 1.53 33.21 -7.14
C LEU A 595 0.87 33.04 -8.51
N LEU A 596 -0.34 33.57 -8.66
CA LEU A 596 -1.18 33.45 -9.84
C LEU A 596 -1.69 34.83 -10.26
N LYS A 597 -1.68 35.10 -11.57
CA LYS A 597 -2.37 36.25 -12.17
C LYS A 597 -3.50 35.74 -13.05
N CYS A 598 -4.68 36.36 -12.93
CA CYS A 598 -5.82 36.08 -13.79
C CYS A 598 -5.96 37.17 -14.87
N GLU A 599 -6.53 36.81 -16.01
CA GLU A 599 -6.74 37.72 -17.15
C GLU A 599 -7.57 38.97 -16.78
N ASN A 600 -8.52 38.84 -15.85
CA ASN A 600 -9.34 39.96 -15.37
C ASN A 600 -8.62 40.90 -14.38
N GLY A 601 -7.32 40.67 -14.13
CA GLY A 601 -6.51 41.44 -13.18
C GLY A 601 -6.60 40.98 -11.72
N SER A 602 -7.39 39.95 -11.42
CA SER A 602 -7.39 39.33 -10.09
C SER A 602 -6.04 38.63 -9.83
N THR A 603 -5.66 38.54 -8.55
CA THR A 603 -4.44 37.82 -8.17
C THR A 603 -4.73 36.78 -7.10
N GLY A 604 -3.94 35.72 -7.09
CA GLY A 604 -4.05 34.62 -6.16
C GLY A 604 -2.70 34.19 -5.61
N VAL A 605 -2.68 33.70 -4.37
CA VAL A 605 -1.54 32.97 -3.82
C VAL A 605 -2.00 31.69 -3.12
N VAL A 606 -1.36 30.57 -3.47
CA VAL A 606 -1.50 29.30 -2.76
C VAL A 606 -0.24 29.05 -1.95
N ASN A 607 -0.36 29.14 -0.63
CA ASN A 607 0.66 28.74 0.33
C ASN A 607 0.41 27.28 0.73
N TYR A 608 1.14 26.36 0.12
CA TYR A 608 1.02 24.92 0.35
C TYR A 608 2.17 24.43 1.22
N PHE A 609 1.88 24.03 2.46
CA PHE A 609 2.89 23.64 3.45
C PHE A 609 2.61 22.25 4.04
N SER A 610 3.67 21.48 4.25
CA SER A 610 3.62 20.15 4.89
C SER A 610 4.33 20.08 6.25
N ASN A 611 4.95 21.18 6.67
CA ASN A 611 5.71 21.31 7.91
C ASN A 611 4.93 21.90 9.10
N GLY A 612 3.63 22.19 8.93
CA GLY A 612 2.77 22.72 9.99
C GLY A 612 2.35 21.65 11.01
N HIS A 613 1.99 22.09 12.22
CA HIS A 613 1.49 21.20 13.27
C HIS A 613 0.07 20.70 12.97
N SER A 614 -0.25 19.45 13.31
CA SER A 614 -1.55 18.83 12.99
C SER A 614 -2.76 19.43 13.71
N ASP A 615 -2.53 20.23 14.76
CA ASP A 615 -3.60 20.93 15.49
C ASP A 615 -4.09 22.18 14.74
N TYR A 616 -3.29 22.71 13.81
CA TYR A 616 -3.71 23.83 12.97
C TYR A 616 -4.65 23.35 11.86
N PRO A 617 -5.77 24.05 11.58
CA PRO A 617 -6.72 23.65 10.53
C PRO A 617 -6.05 23.45 9.16
N LYS A 618 -6.54 22.46 8.40
CA LYS A 618 -5.93 22.10 7.12
C LYS A 618 -5.95 23.22 6.09
N GLU A 619 -7.05 23.96 5.99
CA GLU A 619 -7.26 24.93 4.89
C GLU A 619 -7.87 26.23 5.40
N ARG A 620 -7.37 27.35 4.90
CA ARG A 620 -7.91 28.69 5.11
C ARG A 620 -7.89 29.46 3.80
N ILE A 621 -9.00 30.12 3.46
CA ILE A 621 -9.17 30.90 2.24
C ILE A 621 -9.62 32.30 2.61
N GLU A 622 -8.94 33.33 2.12
CA GLU A 622 -9.22 34.73 2.38
C GLU A 622 -9.36 35.46 1.04
N VAL A 623 -10.45 36.21 0.87
CA VAL A 623 -10.72 36.95 -0.36
C VAL A 623 -11.03 38.40 -0.02
N HIS A 624 -10.30 39.32 -0.65
CA HIS A 624 -10.44 40.76 -0.49
C HIS A 624 -10.86 41.40 -1.81
N ALA A 625 -11.98 42.12 -1.81
CA ALA A 625 -12.50 42.79 -3.00
C ALA A 625 -13.36 44.01 -2.62
N SER A 626 -13.04 45.19 -3.17
CA SER A 626 -13.85 46.41 -3.07
C SER A 626 -14.32 46.78 -1.65
N GLY A 627 -13.41 46.76 -0.67
CA GLY A 627 -13.72 47.07 0.74
C GLY A 627 -14.46 45.95 1.50
N ARG A 628 -14.65 44.79 0.88
CA ARG A 628 -15.27 43.60 1.45
C ARG A 628 -14.24 42.50 1.66
N THR A 629 -14.46 41.66 2.66
CA THR A 629 -13.58 40.52 2.93
C THR A 629 -14.38 39.29 3.32
N LEU A 630 -14.02 38.13 2.76
CA LEU A 630 -14.57 36.83 3.12
C LEU A 630 -13.44 35.92 3.61
N ILE A 631 -13.66 35.25 4.74
CA ILE A 631 -12.69 34.31 5.34
C ILE A 631 -13.38 32.97 5.54
N LEU A 632 -12.90 31.93 4.86
CA LEU A 632 -13.37 30.56 4.98
C LEU A 632 -12.33 29.70 5.70
N ASP A 633 -12.69 29.24 6.90
CA ASP A 633 -11.88 28.33 7.70
C ASP A 633 -12.35 26.88 7.53
N ASN A 634 -11.49 26.08 6.90
CA ASN A 634 -11.52 24.62 6.77
C ASN A 634 -12.86 24.06 6.28
N PHE A 635 -13.57 24.82 5.42
CA PHE A 635 -14.88 24.45 4.87
C PHE A 635 -15.94 24.17 5.96
N LYS A 636 -15.80 24.84 7.11
CA LYS A 636 -16.71 24.76 8.26
C LYS A 636 -17.38 26.10 8.53
N THR A 637 -16.59 27.17 8.53
CA THR A 637 -17.09 28.52 8.88
C THR A 637 -16.63 29.54 7.86
N LEU A 638 -17.56 30.28 7.29
CA LEU A 638 -17.33 31.44 6.44
C LEU A 638 -17.72 32.69 7.22
N HIS A 639 -16.84 33.68 7.27
CA HIS A 639 -17.05 34.98 7.88
C HIS A 639 -17.03 36.07 6.80
N GLY A 640 -17.91 37.05 6.92
CA GLY A 640 -17.96 38.20 6.01
C GLY A 640 -17.85 39.53 6.73
N TYR A 641 -17.09 40.43 6.11
CA TYR A 641 -16.82 41.79 6.57
C TYR A 641 -17.15 42.77 5.44
N GLY A 642 -17.84 43.86 5.75
CA GLY A 642 -18.26 44.86 4.76
C GLY A 642 -19.52 44.48 3.95
N PHE A 643 -20.31 43.49 4.40
CA PHE A 643 -21.58 43.11 3.76
C PHE A 643 -22.78 43.52 4.63
N LYS A 644 -23.85 44.06 4.01
CA LYS A 644 -25.06 44.49 4.73
C LYS A 644 -25.93 43.34 5.23
N HIS A 645 -26.00 42.23 4.49
CA HIS A 645 -26.93 41.12 4.74
C HIS A 645 -26.23 39.76 4.93
N PHE A 646 -24.93 39.78 5.18
CA PHE A 646 -24.16 38.56 5.42
C PHE A 646 -23.05 38.83 6.42
N SER A 647 -22.91 37.98 7.43
CA SER A 647 -21.84 38.07 8.43
C SER A 647 -21.17 36.73 8.69
N ARG A 648 -21.93 35.64 8.66
CA ARG A 648 -21.41 34.30 8.95
C ARG A 648 -22.26 33.19 8.34
N LEU A 649 -21.60 32.14 7.87
CA LEU A 649 -22.20 30.83 7.57
C LEU A 649 -21.38 29.74 8.27
N LYS A 650 -22.05 28.86 9.03
CA LYS A 650 -21.39 27.75 9.76
C LYS A 650 -22.11 26.44 9.49
N THR A 651 -21.36 25.41 9.12
CA THR A 651 -21.87 24.05 8.88
C THR A 651 -20.90 23.02 9.45
N SER A 652 -21.25 21.73 9.35
CA SER A 652 -20.24 20.67 9.40
C SER A 652 -19.26 20.82 8.22
N GLN A 653 -18.10 20.15 8.29
CA GLN A 653 -17.11 20.29 7.22
C GLN A 653 -17.70 19.80 5.90
N ASN A 654 -17.80 20.69 4.92
CA ASN A 654 -18.31 20.36 3.59
C ASN A 654 -17.43 20.93 2.49
N LYS A 655 -16.59 20.06 1.93
CA LYS A 655 -15.66 20.39 0.85
C LYS A 655 -16.28 20.32 -0.55
N GLY A 656 -17.59 20.06 -0.68
CA GLY A 656 -18.27 20.05 -1.98
C GLY A 656 -18.28 18.72 -2.73
N HIS A 657 -17.82 17.61 -2.14
CA HIS A 657 -17.80 16.30 -2.85
C HIS A 657 -19.22 15.82 -3.20
N ARG A 658 -20.19 15.98 -2.29
CA ARG A 658 -21.56 15.52 -2.53
C ARG A 658 -22.17 16.32 -3.67
N GLU A 659 -22.08 17.64 -3.57
CA GLU A 659 -22.62 18.60 -4.51
C GLU A 659 -21.99 18.43 -5.91
N ALA A 660 -20.68 18.14 -5.97
CA ALA A 660 -20.00 17.83 -7.22
C ALA A 660 -20.57 16.57 -7.89
N PHE A 661 -20.78 15.49 -7.13
CA PHE A 661 -21.34 14.24 -7.66
C PHE A 661 -22.82 14.37 -8.03
N GLU A 662 -23.61 15.09 -7.24
CA GLU A 662 -25.01 15.36 -7.56
C GLU A 662 -25.12 16.17 -8.86
N THR A 663 -24.31 17.22 -9.03
CA THR A 663 -24.26 18.02 -10.27
C THR A 663 -23.84 17.17 -11.47
N LEU A 664 -22.83 16.31 -11.30
CA LEU A 664 -22.36 15.41 -12.35
C LEU A 664 -23.43 14.41 -12.78
N LEU A 665 -24.11 13.76 -11.82
CA LEU A 665 -25.13 12.77 -12.13
C LEU A 665 -26.39 13.39 -12.72
N ASP A 666 -26.74 14.61 -12.30
CA ASP A 666 -27.81 15.38 -12.93
C ASP A 666 -27.47 15.70 -14.39
N PHE A 667 -26.25 16.16 -14.66
CA PHE A 667 -25.77 16.42 -16.02
C PHE A 667 -25.81 15.16 -16.90
N VAL A 668 -25.34 14.00 -16.41
CA VAL A 668 -25.34 12.75 -17.19
C VAL A 668 -26.76 12.30 -17.54
N ARG A 669 -27.74 12.56 -16.67
CA ARG A 669 -29.14 12.18 -16.89
C ARG A 669 -29.90 13.14 -17.78
N ASN A 670 -29.72 14.44 -17.53
CA ASN A 670 -30.59 15.47 -18.07
C ASN A 670 -29.89 16.36 -19.12
N GLY A 671 -28.58 16.17 -19.33
CA GLY A 671 -27.75 17.05 -20.12
C GLY A 671 -27.59 18.44 -19.50
N GLY A 672 -27.27 19.44 -20.33
CA GLY A 672 -27.14 20.84 -19.91
C GLY A 672 -25.72 21.35 -19.94
N LYS A 673 -25.37 22.26 -19.01
CA LYS A 673 -24.01 22.80 -18.91
C LYS A 673 -23.13 21.79 -18.19
N ALA A 674 -21.94 21.52 -18.74
CA ALA A 674 -20.96 20.67 -18.10
C ALA A 674 -20.68 21.14 -16.66
N PRO A 675 -20.51 20.23 -15.68
CA PRO A 675 -20.26 20.60 -14.29
C PRO A 675 -19.05 21.52 -14.11
N ILE A 676 -18.03 21.32 -14.95
CA ILE A 676 -16.86 22.18 -15.08
C ILE A 676 -16.64 22.41 -16.58
N PRO A 677 -16.54 23.66 -17.07
CA PRO A 677 -16.17 23.93 -18.46
C PRO A 677 -14.85 23.26 -18.82
N PHE A 678 -14.75 22.69 -20.03
CA PHE A 678 -13.54 22.01 -20.48
C PHE A 678 -12.32 22.95 -20.45
N GLU A 679 -12.51 24.20 -20.87
CA GLU A 679 -11.43 25.21 -20.87
C GLU A 679 -10.90 25.52 -19.46
N ASP A 680 -11.75 25.51 -18.43
CA ASP A 680 -11.33 25.69 -17.03
C ASP A 680 -10.44 24.52 -16.57
N ILE A 681 -10.79 23.30 -16.99
CA ILE A 681 -10.04 22.08 -16.64
C ILE A 681 -8.63 22.15 -17.24
N ILE A 682 -8.55 22.51 -18.52
CA ILE A 682 -7.27 22.63 -19.24
C ILE A 682 -6.44 23.75 -18.61
N ASN A 683 -7.00 24.95 -18.46
CA ASN A 683 -6.27 26.09 -17.89
C ASN A 683 -5.75 25.80 -16.47
N THR A 684 -6.54 25.13 -15.63
CA THR A 684 -6.10 24.73 -14.28
C THR A 684 -4.94 23.73 -14.35
N THR A 685 -5.00 22.76 -15.26
CA THR A 685 -3.97 21.74 -15.39
C THR A 685 -2.68 22.35 -15.94
N GLU A 686 -2.77 23.20 -16.97
CA GLU A 686 -1.65 23.98 -17.51
C GLU A 686 -1.01 24.87 -16.44
N ALA A 687 -1.83 25.63 -15.70
CA ALA A 687 -1.33 26.47 -14.60
C ALA A 687 -0.61 25.66 -13.52
N THR A 688 -1.07 24.43 -13.25
CA THR A 688 -0.42 23.55 -12.28
C THR A 688 0.92 23.03 -12.81
N LEU A 689 1.00 22.64 -14.08
CA LEU A 689 2.25 22.20 -14.72
C LEU A 689 3.24 23.37 -14.83
N ALA A 690 2.77 24.55 -15.22
CA ALA A 690 3.53 25.79 -15.24
C ALA A 690 4.04 26.18 -13.85
N ALA A 691 3.31 25.87 -12.77
CA ALA A 691 3.79 26.06 -11.40
C ALA A 691 5.04 25.22 -11.11
N LEU A 692 5.07 23.96 -11.57
CA LEU A 692 6.25 23.08 -11.44
C LEU A 692 7.41 23.54 -12.32
N GLU A 693 7.13 24.01 -13.53
CA GLU A 693 8.15 24.58 -14.41
C GLU A 693 8.75 25.86 -13.83
N SER A 694 7.90 26.76 -13.33
CA SER A 694 8.30 27.98 -12.64
C SER A 694 9.21 27.68 -11.45
N LEU A 695 8.92 26.64 -10.67
CA LEU A 695 9.76 26.21 -9.55
C LEU A 695 11.18 25.83 -10.02
N LYS A 696 11.31 25.22 -11.20
CA LYS A 696 12.61 24.83 -11.79
C LYS A 696 13.34 26.05 -12.35
N LEU A 697 12.64 26.90 -13.11
CA LEU A 697 13.22 28.03 -13.84
C LEU A 697 13.37 29.30 -12.98
N LYS A 698 12.72 29.36 -11.82
CA LYS A 698 12.70 30.50 -10.89
C LYS A 698 12.22 31.80 -11.55
N THR A 699 11.22 31.70 -12.42
CA THR A 699 10.64 32.83 -13.17
C THR A 699 9.12 32.71 -13.28
N TRP A 700 8.45 33.78 -13.70
CA TRP A 700 7.06 33.73 -14.15
C TRP A 700 6.94 32.90 -15.44
N ILE A 701 5.93 32.04 -15.49
CA ILE A 701 5.56 31.25 -16.67
C ILE A 701 4.18 31.70 -17.12
N ASN A 702 4.05 32.08 -18.39
CA ASN A 702 2.76 32.39 -19.01
C ASN A 702 2.13 31.10 -19.53
N ILE A 703 0.80 31.04 -19.46
CA ILE A 703 -0.01 29.87 -19.84
C ILE A 703 -0.65 30.09 -21.21
#